data_AF-A0A8H6SBG6-F1
#
_entry.id   AF-A0A8H6SBG6-F1
#
_cell.length_a   1.000
_cell.length_b   1.000
_cell.length_c   1.000
_cell.angle_alpha   90.00
_cell.angle_beta   90.00
_cell.angle_gamma   90.00
#
_symmetry.space_group_name_H-M   'P 1'
#
loop_
_entity.id
_entity.type
_entity.pdbx_description
1 polymer ?
#
loop_
_entity_poly.entity_id
_entity_poly.type
_entity_poly.pdbx_seq_one_letter_code
_entity_poly.pdbx_strand_id
1 'polypeptide(L)'
;MGKTTRKRKTPVTTTHQNSSSKPESTRHVIRAYHGLLKKRMALQNRPSRDPEVLEDLEQVQAQIDQLGGLESYQHMSAIGQGHDRGGGSERIAIDWFKEVFKPPRTTSCRYDIYSPFQSLLSPSRLLEVGALKPDNYRSCRSWMKTTPIDLHSRHADILEQDFLTMDETENLGKWDAISLSLVLNFVPEARDRGRMLSLAHRFLVPEGLLFLVLPLPCVSNSRYLTIDHLQLLLNLDSPRRSILSAEHTMQLKILHFNDVYRCAPQKLTPGSPETIDVTQFAALLDGLRSPDSLVLFSGDVFSPSVESSVTRGSHMVPVMNELRPAVALTEKGNHDFDFGYIHLAKLVQATNFPWLLSNIIDTETSRVPAGLNEFVVIERPQLRIGIIGLVEKEWIGTVATWPSNFEYKDMKTVGLKLSKRLRGEQNCDIVIALTHCRVPNDIALARGLNALSPSAQNESFASLQGVDLVLGGHDHLYYASRGMSSWVDYDLTQEVLGAEADNGDVLVCKSGTDFRDLSEIDLELVETPPGSVRRKLVHTIRGKKHSTKPGSDSSPKLKEILDTVLSSVSSSLKSPVCNTDVALDVRSQYIRTEESAVCNWFADIIRHVYDDTLTMSGCGGSDAVLVCAGTFRGDSVYGPGPVTLGDILEILPFEDPIVVIELDGASLWDALESSLATWPAQEGRFPVVSGLRVSWDSRRKPGERVLGVWLTKEVEDSHTHGESGHDTPQIIDSMPIERSSGQTFKIVTREYMAEGHDGFEALKRGRHLIDDESGQIMSTLVRKYLMGSHFVNIMSKLVSSSHELANLHPTTQSVIEREQARKSASTRWKHAAKLALHWHKSQAHYQDHLRVPIMESMHAVDPCDGEKMRRGHVQNEPVSVQDEDLLRISPAVDGRLKDESH
;
A
#
# COMPACT_ATOMS: atom_id res chain seq x y z
N MET A 1 14.48 24.29 -85.98
CA MET A 1 13.45 25.02 -85.19
C MET A 1 12.39 24.03 -84.74
N GLY A 2 12.39 23.70 -83.44
CA GLY A 2 11.37 22.87 -82.81
C GLY A 2 10.27 23.74 -82.19
N LYS A 3 9.02 23.27 -82.28
CA LYS A 3 7.91 23.81 -81.50
C LYS A 3 7.42 22.74 -80.53
N THR A 4 7.57 23.09 -79.26
CA THR A 4 6.95 22.50 -78.07
C THR A 4 5.43 22.48 -78.15
N THR A 5 4.83 21.37 -77.71
CA THR A 5 3.43 21.34 -77.26
C THR A 5 3.35 20.76 -75.85
N ARG A 6 2.94 21.63 -74.91
CA ARG A 6 2.53 21.33 -73.53
C ARG A 6 1.29 20.40 -73.53
N LYS A 7 1.27 19.42 -72.62
CA LYS A 7 0.02 18.92 -72.01
C LYS A 7 0.03 19.18 -70.50
N ARG A 8 -1.11 19.67 -70.01
CA ARG A 8 -1.38 20.13 -68.64
C ARG A 8 -1.93 18.97 -67.80
N LYS A 9 -1.63 19.01 -66.50
CA LYS A 9 -1.90 18.03 -65.43
C LYS A 9 -3.37 17.58 -65.32
N THR A 10 -3.57 16.31 -64.96
CA THR A 10 -4.74 15.78 -64.25
C THR A 10 -4.38 15.53 -62.77
N PRO A 11 -5.36 15.61 -61.84
CA PRO A 11 -5.11 15.86 -60.42
C PRO A 11 -4.65 14.61 -59.68
N VAL A 12 -3.80 14.82 -58.67
CA VAL A 12 -3.49 13.84 -57.63
C VAL A 12 -4.75 13.69 -56.78
N THR A 13 -5.55 12.65 -57.04
CA THR A 13 -6.45 12.13 -56.02
C THR A 13 -5.58 11.61 -54.90
N THR A 14 -5.65 12.31 -53.78
CA THR A 14 -5.16 11.92 -52.46
C THR A 14 -5.68 10.52 -52.11
N THR A 15 -4.85 9.50 -52.30
CA THR A 15 -4.83 8.37 -51.38
C THR A 15 -3.79 8.66 -50.33
N HIS A 16 -4.25 9.18 -49.18
CA HIS A 16 -3.51 9.01 -47.94
C HIS A 16 -3.32 7.51 -47.72
N GLN A 17 -2.16 6.96 -48.12
CA GLN A 17 -1.73 5.66 -47.63
C GLN A 17 -1.09 5.90 -46.27
N ASN A 18 -1.87 5.55 -45.25
CA ASN A 18 -1.49 5.56 -43.83
C ASN A 18 -0.08 5.00 -43.63
N SER A 19 0.76 5.77 -42.93
CA SER A 19 2.11 5.41 -42.46
C SER A 19 2.12 4.33 -41.36
N SER A 20 1.05 3.55 -41.25
CA SER A 20 0.84 2.52 -40.22
C SER A 20 0.79 1.15 -40.88
N SER A 21 1.94 0.60 -41.28
CA SER A 21 2.07 -0.83 -41.54
C SER A 21 2.25 -1.56 -40.21
N LYS A 22 1.42 -2.57 -39.89
CA LYS A 22 1.56 -3.36 -38.66
C LYS A 22 3.01 -3.90 -38.52
N PRO A 23 3.65 -3.83 -37.33
CA PRO A 23 5.06 -4.23 -37.14
C PRO A 23 5.38 -5.65 -37.63
N GLU A 24 4.41 -6.56 -37.50
CA GLU A 24 4.51 -7.95 -37.94
C GLU A 24 4.67 -8.08 -39.46
N SER A 25 3.92 -7.29 -40.23
CA SER A 25 3.98 -7.28 -41.71
C SER A 25 5.34 -6.78 -42.19
N THR A 26 5.89 -5.74 -41.55
CA THR A 26 7.21 -5.19 -41.90
C THR A 26 8.34 -6.19 -41.59
N ARG A 27 8.29 -6.82 -40.40
CA ARG A 27 9.27 -7.85 -40.00
C ARG A 27 9.20 -9.09 -40.88
N HIS A 28 8.01 -9.49 -41.31
CA HIS A 28 7.82 -10.65 -42.18
C HIS A 28 8.46 -10.44 -43.55
N VAL A 29 8.24 -9.27 -44.17
CA VAL A 29 8.86 -8.91 -45.46
C VAL A 29 10.38 -8.88 -45.36
N ILE A 30 10.93 -8.25 -44.31
CA ILE A 30 12.38 -8.19 -44.08
C ILE A 30 12.99 -9.60 -43.92
N ARG A 31 12.36 -10.47 -43.11
CA ARG A 31 12.85 -11.86 -42.91
C ARG A 31 12.77 -12.69 -44.18
N ALA A 32 11.67 -12.59 -44.93
CA ALA A 32 11.49 -13.29 -46.20
C ALA A 32 12.57 -12.88 -47.21
N TYR A 33 12.85 -11.57 -47.32
CA TYR A 33 13.88 -11.03 -48.19
C TYR A 33 15.29 -11.57 -47.85
N HIS A 34 15.63 -11.62 -46.55
CA HIS A 34 16.89 -12.20 -46.07
C HIS A 34 17.04 -13.68 -46.42
N GLY A 35 15.95 -14.46 -46.27
CA GLY A 35 15.93 -15.87 -46.64
C GLY A 35 16.19 -16.09 -48.14
N LEU A 36 15.58 -15.27 -48.99
CA LEU A 36 15.72 -15.35 -50.44
C LEU A 36 17.13 -14.96 -50.92
N LEU A 37 17.74 -13.92 -50.35
CA LEU A 37 19.13 -13.56 -50.67
C LEU A 37 20.10 -14.70 -50.36
N LYS A 38 19.92 -15.35 -49.20
CA LYS A 38 20.74 -16.51 -48.82
C LYS A 38 20.55 -17.69 -49.77
N LYS A 39 19.30 -17.96 -50.19
CA LYS A 39 18.99 -19.02 -51.17
C LYS A 39 19.61 -18.71 -52.54
N ARG A 40 19.50 -17.46 -53.02
CA ARG A 40 20.08 -17.01 -54.29
C ARG A 40 21.59 -17.26 -54.34
N MET A 41 22.30 -16.88 -53.29
CA MET A 41 23.76 -17.09 -53.25
C MET A 41 24.16 -18.57 -53.17
N ALA A 42 23.43 -19.37 -52.38
CA ALA A 42 23.73 -20.80 -52.27
C ALA A 42 23.64 -21.51 -53.62
N LEU A 43 22.78 -21.01 -54.50
CA LEU A 43 22.64 -21.46 -55.89
C LEU A 43 23.74 -20.89 -56.80
N GLN A 44 24.13 -19.62 -56.65
CA GLN A 44 25.22 -18.99 -57.42
C GLN A 44 26.60 -19.63 -57.18
N ASN A 45 26.83 -20.21 -56.00
CA ASN A 45 28.08 -20.89 -55.65
C ASN A 45 28.17 -22.33 -56.19
N ARG A 46 27.12 -22.85 -56.87
CA ARG A 46 27.15 -24.14 -57.55
C ARG A 46 27.65 -23.97 -59.00
N PRO A 47 28.29 -24.99 -59.60
CA PRO A 47 28.77 -24.88 -60.98
C PRO A 47 27.62 -24.55 -61.94
N SER A 48 27.78 -23.44 -62.67
CA SER A 48 26.77 -22.70 -63.45
C SER A 48 26.29 -23.39 -64.75
N ARG A 49 26.48 -24.69 -64.88
CA ARG A 49 26.07 -25.47 -66.08
C ARG A 49 24.87 -26.39 -65.84
N ASP A 50 24.32 -26.39 -64.63
CA ASP A 50 23.17 -27.22 -64.28
C ASP A 50 21.86 -26.47 -64.58
N PRO A 51 20.98 -26.97 -65.49
CA PRO A 51 19.73 -26.31 -65.85
C PRO A 51 18.82 -26.04 -64.64
N GLU A 52 18.85 -26.94 -63.66
CA GLU A 52 18.04 -26.88 -62.43
C GLU A 52 18.46 -25.70 -61.54
N VAL A 53 19.77 -25.35 -61.52
CA VAL A 53 20.28 -24.20 -60.75
C VAL A 53 19.88 -22.87 -61.41
N LEU A 54 19.79 -22.81 -62.74
CA LEU A 54 19.34 -21.63 -63.46
C LEU A 54 17.85 -21.36 -63.23
N GLU A 55 17.02 -22.41 -63.26
CA GLU A 55 15.59 -22.31 -62.98
C GLU A 55 15.32 -21.89 -61.53
N ASP A 56 16.05 -22.48 -60.56
CA ASP A 56 15.97 -22.08 -59.16
C ASP A 56 16.41 -20.62 -58.93
N LEU A 57 17.41 -20.13 -59.66
CA LEU A 57 17.85 -18.73 -59.59
C LEU A 57 16.79 -17.76 -60.14
N GLU A 58 16.16 -18.11 -61.26
CA GLU A 58 15.04 -17.33 -61.82
C GLU A 58 13.85 -17.31 -60.86
N GLN A 59 13.52 -18.44 -60.23
CA GLN A 59 12.43 -18.52 -59.27
C GLN A 59 12.68 -17.67 -58.02
N VAL A 60 13.91 -17.70 -57.48
CA VAL A 60 14.28 -16.86 -56.33
C VAL A 60 14.27 -15.38 -56.69
N GLN A 61 14.70 -15.01 -57.89
CA GLN A 61 14.65 -13.63 -58.36
C GLN A 61 13.19 -13.15 -58.53
N ALA A 62 12.31 -13.98 -59.09
CA ALA A 62 10.88 -13.68 -59.21
C ALA A 62 10.21 -13.49 -57.83
N GLN A 63 10.61 -14.25 -56.81
CA GLN A 63 10.12 -14.09 -55.44
C GLN A 63 10.62 -12.78 -54.79
N ILE A 64 11.86 -12.38 -55.06
CA ILE A 64 12.40 -11.08 -54.63
C ILE A 64 11.61 -9.93 -55.27
N ASP A 65 11.32 -10.03 -56.58
CA ASP A 65 10.58 -9.02 -57.32
C ASP A 65 9.11 -8.94 -56.84
N GLN A 66 8.47 -10.07 -56.51
CA GLN A 66 7.13 -10.10 -55.90
C GLN A 66 7.05 -9.40 -54.54
N LEU A 67 8.13 -9.41 -53.76
CA LEU A 67 8.22 -8.66 -52.49
C LEU A 67 8.44 -7.15 -52.70
N GLY A 68 8.48 -6.69 -53.95
CA GLY A 68 8.74 -5.31 -54.34
C GLY A 68 10.23 -4.96 -54.44
N GLY A 69 11.08 -6.00 -54.56
CA GLY A 69 12.52 -5.87 -54.78
C GLY A 69 13.25 -5.11 -53.66
N LEU A 70 14.44 -4.60 -54.01
CA LEU A 70 15.28 -3.84 -53.09
C LEU A 70 14.60 -2.55 -52.60
N GLU A 71 13.68 -1.99 -53.40
CA GLU A 71 12.98 -0.74 -53.10
C GLU A 71 12.03 -0.88 -51.91
N SER A 72 11.16 -1.89 -51.98
CA SER A 72 10.22 -2.21 -50.91
C SER A 72 10.98 -2.56 -49.63
N TYR A 73 12.09 -3.29 -49.73
CA TYR A 73 12.95 -3.59 -48.59
C TYR A 73 13.52 -2.33 -47.91
N GLN A 74 14.16 -1.43 -48.68
CA GLN A 74 14.74 -0.19 -48.14
C GLN A 74 13.67 0.73 -47.53
N HIS A 75 12.49 0.83 -48.17
CA HIS A 75 11.36 1.59 -47.65
C HIS A 75 10.83 1.02 -46.32
N MET A 76 10.65 -0.30 -46.24
CA MET A 76 10.17 -0.98 -45.05
C MET A 76 11.18 -0.92 -43.90
N SER A 77 12.49 -0.95 -44.18
CA SER A 77 13.55 -0.71 -43.19
C SER A 77 13.54 0.75 -42.69
N ALA A 78 13.32 1.74 -43.55
CA ALA A 78 13.23 3.15 -43.15
C ALA A 78 11.99 3.44 -42.27
N ILE A 79 10.85 2.78 -42.54
CA ILE A 79 9.67 2.80 -41.66
C ILE A 79 9.96 2.11 -40.32
N GLY A 80 10.78 1.05 -40.33
CA GLY A 80 11.25 0.36 -39.13
C GLY A 80 12.03 1.25 -38.16
N GLN A 81 12.66 2.32 -38.64
CA GLN A 81 13.38 3.33 -37.84
C GLN A 81 12.48 4.47 -37.32
N GLY A 82 11.15 4.31 -37.38
CA GLY A 82 10.18 5.30 -36.90
C GLY A 82 10.28 5.56 -35.39
N HIS A 83 9.99 6.80 -34.98
CA HIS A 83 10.05 7.25 -33.59
C HIS A 83 9.01 6.56 -32.69
N ASP A 84 7.94 6.03 -33.31
CA ASP A 84 6.89 5.19 -32.74
C ASP A 84 7.36 3.76 -32.40
N ARG A 85 8.60 3.38 -32.79
CA ARG A 85 9.11 1.99 -32.70
C ARG A 85 10.43 1.86 -31.91
N GLY A 86 10.77 2.87 -31.12
CA GLY A 86 12.01 2.90 -30.31
C GLY A 86 13.18 3.66 -30.96
N GLY A 87 13.03 4.10 -32.21
CA GLY A 87 14.12 4.71 -32.99
C GLY A 87 15.07 3.68 -33.60
N GLY A 88 15.97 4.10 -34.48
CA GLY A 88 16.98 3.21 -35.05
C GLY A 88 18.20 3.04 -34.13
N SER A 89 19.06 2.09 -34.50
CA SER A 89 20.34 1.78 -33.84
C SER A 89 21.27 2.98 -33.64
N GLU A 90 21.15 4.00 -34.48
CA GLU A 90 21.90 5.25 -34.41
C GLU A 90 21.67 5.98 -33.09
N ARG A 91 20.49 5.85 -32.48
CA ARG A 91 20.18 6.49 -31.20
C ARG A 91 21.02 5.93 -30.06
N ILE A 92 21.17 4.60 -30.03
CA ILE A 92 22.04 3.89 -29.08
C ILE A 92 23.50 4.28 -29.34
N ALA A 93 23.92 4.29 -30.62
CA ALA A 93 25.26 4.70 -30.99
C ALA A 93 25.58 6.14 -30.52
N ILE A 94 24.63 7.07 -30.68
CA ILE A 94 24.76 8.46 -30.25
C ILE A 94 24.92 8.55 -28.72
N ASP A 95 24.12 7.82 -27.95
CA ASP A 95 24.20 7.86 -26.50
C ASP A 95 25.52 7.25 -26.00
N TRP A 96 25.98 6.15 -26.58
CA TRP A 96 27.31 5.58 -26.30
C TRP A 96 28.43 6.53 -26.70
N PHE A 97 28.34 7.20 -27.85
CA PHE A 97 29.34 8.18 -28.24
C PHE A 97 29.38 9.38 -27.28
N LYS A 98 28.24 9.83 -26.74
CA LYS A 98 28.23 10.90 -25.72
C LYS A 98 28.91 10.46 -24.41
N GLU A 99 28.71 9.22 -23.99
CA GLU A 99 29.32 8.65 -22.79
C GLU A 99 30.84 8.53 -22.95
N VAL A 100 31.29 7.99 -24.09
CA VAL A 100 32.71 7.74 -24.35
C VAL A 100 33.47 9.03 -24.65
N PHE A 101 32.92 9.93 -25.46
CA PHE A 101 33.65 11.12 -25.94
C PHE A 101 33.40 12.40 -25.14
N LYS A 102 32.44 12.42 -24.20
CA LYS A 102 32.08 13.59 -23.36
C LYS A 102 32.13 14.94 -24.11
N PRO A 103 31.09 15.31 -24.88
CA PRO A 103 31.10 16.55 -25.66
C PRO A 103 31.30 17.79 -24.78
N PRO A 104 31.97 18.85 -25.27
CA PRO A 104 32.17 20.07 -24.50
C PRO A 104 30.82 20.70 -24.11
N ARG A 105 30.57 20.80 -22.80
CA ARG A 105 29.37 21.47 -22.27
C ARG A 105 29.39 22.96 -22.64
N THR A 106 28.40 23.40 -23.41
CA THR A 106 28.05 24.83 -23.51
C THR A 106 27.34 25.28 -22.23
N THR A 107 28.08 25.40 -21.13
CA THR A 107 27.76 26.29 -19.99
C THR A 107 28.87 26.24 -18.95
N SER A 108 29.24 27.42 -18.47
CA SER A 108 30.21 27.68 -17.41
C SER A 108 29.97 26.85 -16.14
N CYS A 109 30.89 25.97 -15.80
CA CYS A 109 31.34 25.74 -14.43
C CYS A 109 32.67 24.97 -14.48
N ARG A 110 33.71 25.59 -13.92
CA ARG A 110 34.99 24.94 -13.60
C ARG A 110 34.79 24.02 -12.40
N TYR A 111 35.66 23.01 -12.30
CA TYR A 111 35.74 21.95 -11.28
C TYR A 111 34.98 20.67 -11.63
N ASP A 112 35.69 19.75 -12.30
CA ASP A 112 35.76 18.35 -11.85
C ASP A 112 37.07 17.74 -12.38
N ILE A 113 37.93 17.38 -11.43
CA ILE A 113 39.24 16.76 -11.65
C ILE A 113 39.09 15.29 -11.25
N TYR A 114 39.75 14.40 -12.02
CA TYR A 114 39.88 12.94 -11.86
C TYR A 114 38.82 12.06 -12.54
N SER A 115 39.00 11.87 -13.86
CA SER A 115 38.62 10.64 -14.57
C SER A 115 39.82 10.20 -15.43
N PRO A 116 40.21 8.90 -15.45
CA PRO A 116 41.42 8.45 -16.15
C PRO A 116 41.35 8.54 -17.70
N PHE A 117 40.23 8.98 -18.27
CA PHE A 117 39.95 8.99 -19.72
C PHE A 117 40.23 10.34 -20.41
N GLN A 118 41.00 11.24 -19.79
CA GLN A 118 41.10 12.65 -20.20
C GLN A 118 42.03 12.95 -21.39
N SER A 119 42.23 12.01 -22.33
CA SER A 119 43.13 12.23 -23.48
C SER A 119 42.61 11.84 -24.87
N LEU A 120 41.34 11.47 -25.04
CA LEU A 120 40.78 11.32 -26.38
C LEU A 120 40.24 12.69 -26.86
N LEU A 121 41.01 13.30 -27.77
CA LEU A 121 40.63 14.44 -28.60
C LEU A 121 39.19 14.25 -29.12
N SER A 122 38.39 15.32 -29.10
CA SER A 122 37.01 15.31 -29.59
C SER A 122 36.95 14.67 -30.98
N PRO A 123 36.15 13.60 -31.18
CA PRO A 123 36.16 12.82 -32.41
C PRO A 123 35.66 13.66 -33.57
N SER A 124 36.50 13.86 -34.58
CA SER A 124 36.20 14.77 -35.67
C SER A 124 35.44 14.10 -36.81
N ARG A 125 35.57 12.78 -37.00
CA ARG A 125 35.13 12.06 -38.21
C ARG A 125 34.48 10.70 -37.92
N LEU A 126 33.20 10.57 -38.25
CA LEU A 126 32.43 9.32 -38.21
C LEU A 126 32.11 8.86 -39.64
N LEU A 127 32.39 7.59 -39.95
CA LEU A 127 31.91 6.92 -41.17
C LEU A 127 30.69 6.07 -40.82
N GLU A 128 29.55 6.36 -41.44
CA GLU A 128 28.33 5.56 -41.30
C GLU A 128 28.13 4.71 -42.55
N VAL A 129 28.18 3.38 -42.39
CA VAL A 129 28.02 2.43 -43.51
C VAL A 129 26.60 1.89 -43.51
N GLY A 130 25.93 1.95 -44.67
CA GLY A 130 24.55 1.51 -44.84
C GLY A 130 23.51 2.56 -44.43
N ALA A 131 23.82 3.84 -44.60
CA ALA A 131 22.94 4.93 -44.18
C ALA A 131 21.67 4.96 -45.06
N LEU A 132 20.50 4.94 -44.42
CA LEU A 132 19.21 5.12 -45.10
C LEU A 132 18.72 6.57 -45.09
N LYS A 133 19.19 7.37 -44.13
CA LYS A 133 18.85 8.79 -43.96
C LYS A 133 20.14 9.58 -43.70
N PRO A 134 20.27 10.80 -44.25
CA PRO A 134 21.49 11.59 -44.10
C PRO A 134 21.63 12.23 -42.70
N ASP A 135 20.56 12.27 -41.91
CA ASP A 135 20.48 13.02 -40.65
C ASP A 135 20.48 12.15 -39.39
N ASN A 136 20.79 10.85 -39.51
CA ASN A 136 20.85 9.90 -38.40
C ASN A 136 21.65 10.42 -37.20
N TYR A 137 22.79 11.08 -37.44
CA TYR A 137 23.68 11.63 -36.41
C TYR A 137 23.60 13.16 -36.26
N ARG A 138 22.49 13.78 -36.67
CA ARG A 138 22.33 15.25 -36.65
C ARG A 138 22.58 15.87 -35.27
N SER A 139 22.22 15.17 -34.19
CA SER A 139 22.45 15.63 -32.81
C SER A 139 23.93 15.75 -32.42
N CYS A 140 24.82 15.04 -33.13
CA CYS A 140 26.27 15.05 -32.86
C CYS A 140 27.03 16.02 -33.77
N ARG A 141 26.35 16.72 -34.68
CA ARG A 141 26.97 17.58 -35.71
C ARG A 141 27.86 18.70 -35.14
N SER A 142 27.62 19.14 -33.90
CA SER A 142 28.42 20.19 -33.26
C SER A 142 29.83 19.74 -32.87
N TRP A 143 30.07 18.44 -32.74
CA TRP A 143 31.35 17.91 -32.28
C TRP A 143 31.86 16.72 -33.09
N MET A 144 31.09 16.19 -34.05
CA MET A 144 31.45 15.04 -34.90
C MET A 144 30.95 15.24 -36.34
N LYS A 145 31.83 15.08 -37.32
CA LYS A 145 31.48 15.13 -38.75
C LYS A 145 31.16 13.74 -39.28
N THR A 146 29.88 13.50 -39.58
CA THR A 146 29.42 12.23 -40.15
C THR A 146 29.55 12.22 -41.68
N THR A 147 30.04 11.12 -42.22
CA THR A 147 30.04 10.80 -43.65
C THR A 147 29.20 9.54 -43.88
N PRO A 148 27.95 9.68 -44.34
CA PRO A 148 27.08 8.55 -44.63
C PRO A 148 27.38 7.97 -46.02
N ILE A 149 27.53 6.64 -46.09
CA ILE A 149 27.71 5.88 -47.33
C ILE A 149 26.66 4.76 -47.42
N ASP A 150 26.25 4.41 -48.63
CA ASP A 150 25.39 3.25 -48.91
C ASP A 150 25.72 2.63 -50.28
N LEU A 151 25.49 1.33 -50.45
CA LEU A 151 25.78 0.64 -51.73
C LEU A 151 24.82 1.09 -52.86
N HIS A 152 23.58 1.44 -52.50
CA HIS A 152 22.51 1.83 -53.42
C HIS A 152 21.74 3.02 -52.85
N SER A 153 22.46 4.14 -52.70
CA SER A 153 21.94 5.37 -52.11
C SER A 153 20.75 5.92 -52.90
N ARG A 154 19.69 6.30 -52.18
CA ARG A 154 18.51 6.99 -52.75
C ARG A 154 18.46 8.47 -52.41
N HIS A 155 19.44 8.96 -51.66
CA HIS A 155 19.43 10.32 -51.14
C HIS A 155 20.68 11.07 -51.63
N ALA A 156 20.49 12.29 -52.15
CA ALA A 156 21.59 13.08 -52.72
C ALA A 156 22.73 13.36 -51.72
N ASP A 157 22.39 13.39 -50.42
CA ASP A 157 23.34 13.63 -49.32
C ASP A 157 24.02 12.36 -48.77
N ILE A 158 23.72 11.18 -49.31
CA ILE A 158 24.37 9.90 -48.94
C ILE A 158 25.21 9.44 -50.12
N LEU A 159 26.51 9.22 -49.88
CA LEU A 159 27.44 8.82 -50.93
C LEU A 159 27.18 7.37 -51.35
N GLU A 160 26.89 7.16 -52.63
CA GLU A 160 26.81 5.80 -53.20
C GLU A 160 28.22 5.21 -53.31
N GLN A 161 28.57 4.29 -52.42
CA GLN A 161 29.91 3.71 -52.29
C GLN A 161 29.84 2.33 -51.64
N ASP A 162 30.52 1.34 -52.24
CA ASP A 162 30.76 0.05 -51.60
C ASP A 162 31.94 0.15 -50.63
N PHE A 163 31.70 -0.18 -49.36
CA PHE A 163 32.73 -0.18 -48.31
C PHE A 163 33.88 -1.16 -48.60
N LEU A 164 33.60 -2.32 -49.22
CA LEU A 164 34.62 -3.34 -49.51
C LEU A 164 35.57 -2.96 -50.65
N THR A 165 35.22 -1.96 -51.45
CA THR A 165 36.02 -1.46 -52.58
C THR A 165 36.63 -0.09 -52.33
N MET A 166 36.44 0.48 -51.13
CA MET A 166 37.11 1.73 -50.74
C MET A 166 38.62 1.57 -50.79
N ASP A 167 39.32 2.58 -51.30
CA ASP A 167 40.78 2.58 -51.37
C ASP A 167 41.38 2.48 -49.96
N GLU A 168 42.20 1.45 -49.76
CA GLU A 168 42.79 1.17 -48.44
C GLU A 168 43.83 2.21 -48.04
N THR A 169 44.56 2.77 -49.01
CA THR A 169 45.64 3.74 -48.74
C THR A 169 45.08 5.12 -48.38
N GLU A 170 43.96 5.52 -48.99
CA GLU A 170 43.30 6.80 -48.71
C GLU A 170 42.53 6.82 -47.39
N ASN A 171 42.13 5.65 -46.87
CA ASN A 171 41.29 5.54 -45.67
C ASN A 171 42.03 4.96 -44.46
N LEU A 172 43.29 4.57 -44.60
CA LEU A 172 44.11 4.05 -43.51
C LEU A 172 44.21 5.08 -42.37
N GLY A 173 43.76 4.70 -41.17
CA GLY A 173 43.86 5.57 -39.99
C GLY A 173 43.16 6.93 -40.12
N LYS A 174 42.05 7.00 -40.87
CA LYS A 174 41.38 8.26 -41.21
C LYS A 174 40.19 8.60 -40.30
N TRP A 175 39.55 7.58 -39.73
CA TRP A 175 38.25 7.70 -39.06
C TRP A 175 38.38 7.52 -37.55
N ASP A 176 37.72 8.40 -36.79
CA ASP A 176 37.68 8.33 -35.32
C ASP A 176 36.64 7.30 -34.84
N ALA A 177 35.56 7.15 -35.61
CA ALA A 177 34.56 6.12 -35.40
C ALA A 177 34.02 5.58 -36.73
N ILE A 178 33.68 4.29 -36.76
CA ILE A 178 32.99 3.63 -37.87
C ILE A 178 31.74 2.95 -37.32
N SER A 179 30.59 3.20 -37.95
CA SER A 179 29.31 2.59 -37.60
C SER A 179 28.93 1.53 -38.63
N LEU A 180 28.89 0.28 -38.18
CA LEU A 180 28.43 -0.89 -38.93
C LEU A 180 27.10 -1.38 -38.33
N SER A 181 26.03 -0.62 -38.55
CA SER A 181 24.71 -1.00 -38.06
C SER A 181 24.03 -2.03 -38.96
N LEU A 182 23.97 -3.29 -38.51
CA LEU A 182 23.35 -4.44 -39.19
C LEU A 182 23.94 -4.80 -40.57
N VAL A 183 24.77 -3.95 -41.17
CA VAL A 183 25.38 -4.12 -42.50
C VAL A 183 26.22 -5.37 -42.65
N LEU A 184 26.92 -5.79 -41.59
CA LEU A 184 27.77 -7.00 -41.65
C LEU A 184 26.95 -8.26 -41.99
N ASN A 185 25.66 -8.30 -41.63
CA ASN A 185 24.77 -9.43 -41.91
C ASN A 185 24.31 -9.48 -43.36
N PHE A 186 24.40 -8.37 -44.09
CA PHE A 186 24.10 -8.31 -45.52
C PHE A 186 25.28 -8.72 -46.37
N VAL A 187 26.48 -8.79 -45.80
CA VAL A 187 27.65 -9.27 -46.52
C VAL A 187 27.50 -10.78 -46.72
N PRO A 188 27.44 -11.23 -47.98
CA PRO A 188 27.08 -12.59 -48.36
C PRO A 188 28.06 -13.62 -47.78
N GLU A 189 29.34 -13.47 -48.12
CA GLU A 189 30.36 -14.46 -47.82
C GLU A 189 31.00 -14.26 -46.45
N ALA A 190 31.32 -15.36 -45.76
CA ALA A 190 32.01 -15.29 -44.48
C ALA A 190 33.40 -14.65 -44.60
N ARG A 191 34.09 -14.89 -45.73
CA ARG A 191 35.39 -14.28 -46.04
C ARG A 191 35.27 -12.77 -46.16
N ASP A 192 34.25 -12.29 -46.87
CA ASP A 192 34.02 -10.86 -47.04
C ASP A 192 33.55 -10.18 -45.76
N ARG A 193 32.79 -10.88 -44.89
CA ARG A 193 32.49 -10.39 -43.53
C ARG A 193 33.77 -10.16 -42.72
N GLY A 194 34.68 -11.13 -42.75
CA GLY A 194 35.99 -11.00 -42.10
C GLY A 194 36.82 -9.86 -42.70
N ARG A 195 36.81 -9.72 -44.03
CA ARG A 195 37.47 -8.63 -44.75
C ARG A 195 36.89 -7.26 -44.37
N MET A 196 35.56 -7.15 -44.25
CA MET A 196 34.88 -5.92 -43.83
C MET A 196 35.33 -5.46 -42.45
N LEU A 197 35.41 -6.39 -41.47
CA LEU A 197 35.91 -6.09 -40.13
C LEU A 197 37.39 -5.71 -40.12
N SER A 198 38.20 -6.40 -40.94
CA SER A 198 39.63 -6.06 -41.09
C SER A 198 39.84 -4.68 -41.70
N LEU A 199 39.06 -4.31 -42.73
CA LEU A 199 39.08 -2.98 -43.34
C LEU A 199 38.62 -1.91 -42.36
N ALA A 200 37.51 -2.14 -41.64
CA ALA A 200 37.04 -1.22 -40.60
C ALA A 200 38.11 -0.98 -39.54
N HIS A 201 38.81 -2.03 -39.09
CA HIS A 201 39.91 -1.89 -38.15
C HIS A 201 41.07 -1.06 -38.71
N ARG A 202 41.45 -1.27 -39.97
CA ARG A 202 42.55 -0.51 -40.63
C ARG A 202 42.16 0.94 -40.93
N PHE A 203 40.89 1.22 -41.17
CA PHE A 203 40.38 2.55 -41.49
C PHE A 203 40.27 3.45 -40.24
N LEU A 204 40.16 2.83 -39.07
CA LEU A 204 40.16 3.53 -37.79
C LEU A 204 41.55 4.04 -37.42
N VAL A 205 41.61 5.23 -36.82
CA VAL A 205 42.79 5.73 -36.12
C VAL A 205 43.19 4.78 -34.98
N PRO A 206 44.44 4.83 -34.48
CA PRO A 206 44.79 4.20 -33.21
C PRO A 206 43.83 4.69 -32.11
N GLU A 207 43.20 3.78 -31.36
CA GLU A 207 42.12 4.04 -30.37
C GLU A 207 40.75 4.48 -30.96
N GLY A 208 40.54 4.33 -32.27
CA GLY A 208 39.25 4.59 -32.91
C GLY A 208 38.17 3.57 -32.51
N LEU A 209 36.89 3.99 -32.53
CA LEU A 209 35.76 3.18 -32.08
C LEU A 209 35.03 2.49 -33.24
N LEU A 210 34.73 1.21 -33.08
CA LEU A 210 33.85 0.46 -33.98
C LEU A 210 32.50 0.22 -33.29
N PHE A 211 31.43 0.76 -33.87
CA PHE A 211 30.07 0.42 -33.47
C PHE A 211 29.54 -0.70 -34.35
N LEU A 212 29.18 -1.84 -33.75
CA LEU A 212 28.75 -3.04 -34.46
C LEU A 212 27.39 -3.52 -33.94
N VAL A 213 26.43 -3.72 -34.85
CA VAL A 213 25.11 -4.26 -34.50
C VAL A 213 24.90 -5.62 -35.18
N LEU A 214 24.65 -6.65 -34.37
CA LEU A 214 24.36 -8.01 -34.83
C LEU A 214 22.99 -8.47 -34.31
N PRO A 215 22.20 -9.19 -35.11
CA PRO A 215 21.02 -9.90 -34.62
C PRO A 215 21.43 -10.91 -33.55
N LEU A 216 20.66 -10.98 -32.45
CA LEU A 216 20.91 -11.91 -31.35
C LEU A 216 21.13 -13.37 -31.81
N PRO A 217 20.37 -13.92 -32.79
CA PRO A 217 20.61 -15.29 -33.28
C PRO A 217 22.00 -15.53 -33.88
N CYS A 218 22.68 -14.49 -34.38
CA CYS A 218 24.04 -14.62 -34.92
C CYS A 218 25.07 -14.96 -33.84
N VAL A 219 24.74 -14.72 -32.57
CA VAL A 219 25.62 -14.99 -31.42
C VAL A 219 25.03 -16.07 -30.49
N SER A 220 23.70 -16.16 -30.38
CA SER A 220 23.04 -17.16 -29.54
C SER A 220 22.85 -18.52 -30.21
N ASN A 221 22.68 -18.57 -31.53
CA ASN A 221 22.36 -19.80 -32.28
C ASN A 221 23.46 -20.19 -33.29
N SER A 222 24.63 -19.56 -33.22
CA SER A 222 25.73 -19.86 -34.12
C SER A 222 26.57 -21.03 -33.60
N ARG A 223 26.88 -21.99 -34.49
CA ARG A 223 27.81 -23.09 -34.20
C ARG A 223 29.28 -22.65 -34.12
N TYR A 224 29.59 -21.45 -34.60
CA TYR A 224 30.97 -20.98 -34.80
C TYR A 224 31.32 -19.74 -33.97
N LEU A 225 30.31 -19.01 -33.48
CA LEU A 225 30.47 -17.74 -32.78
C LEU A 225 29.58 -17.73 -31.54
N THR A 226 30.18 -17.66 -30.35
CA THR A 226 29.49 -17.42 -29.08
C THR A 226 29.77 -15.99 -28.59
N ILE A 227 29.05 -15.52 -27.57
CA ILE A 227 29.33 -14.21 -26.96
C ILE A 227 30.78 -14.17 -26.47
N ASP A 228 31.23 -15.20 -25.76
CA ASP A 228 32.60 -15.29 -25.24
C ASP A 228 33.65 -15.31 -26.36
N HIS A 229 33.38 -16.02 -27.45
CA HIS A 229 34.30 -16.08 -28.58
C HIS A 229 34.35 -14.76 -29.35
N LEU A 230 33.21 -14.06 -29.47
CA LEU A 230 33.16 -12.71 -30.01
C LEU A 230 33.94 -11.72 -29.12
N GLN A 231 33.81 -11.82 -27.80
CA GLN A 231 34.59 -11.00 -26.86
C GLN A 231 36.09 -11.29 -26.99
N LEU A 232 36.49 -12.57 -27.08
CA LEU A 232 37.86 -12.97 -27.35
C LEU A 232 38.39 -12.37 -28.66
N LEU A 233 37.64 -12.46 -29.76
CA LEU A 233 38.00 -11.87 -31.05
C LEU A 233 38.18 -10.35 -30.98
N LEU A 234 37.38 -9.66 -30.17
CA LEU A 234 37.50 -8.22 -29.96
C LEU A 234 38.68 -7.84 -29.03
N ASN A 235 39.11 -8.79 -28.17
CA ASN A 235 40.15 -8.61 -27.16
C ASN A 235 41.55 -9.10 -27.57
N LEU A 236 41.69 -9.80 -28.70
CA LEU A 236 42.92 -10.53 -29.06
C LEU A 236 44.17 -9.66 -29.32
N ASP A 237 44.10 -8.33 -29.28
CA ASP A 237 45.24 -7.45 -29.62
C ASP A 237 45.48 -6.20 -28.73
N SER A 238 45.05 -6.18 -27.44
CA SER A 238 45.67 -5.30 -26.41
C SER A 238 45.03 -5.40 -25.02
N PRO A 239 45.81 -5.28 -23.92
CA PRO A 239 45.34 -5.40 -22.53
C PRO A 239 44.55 -4.18 -22.01
N ARG A 240 43.98 -3.32 -22.88
CA ARG A 240 43.34 -2.04 -22.50
C ARG A 240 41.95 -1.78 -23.10
N ARG A 241 41.25 -2.81 -23.61
CA ARG A 241 39.90 -2.65 -24.16
C ARG A 241 38.84 -3.10 -23.14
N SER A 242 38.09 -2.16 -22.59
CA SER A 242 36.85 -2.44 -21.85
C SER A 242 35.71 -2.62 -22.84
N ILE A 243 35.12 -3.82 -22.88
CA ILE A 243 33.82 -4.03 -23.54
C ILE A 243 32.76 -3.40 -22.64
N LEU A 244 32.16 -2.29 -23.09
CA LEU A 244 30.91 -1.81 -22.52
C LEU A 244 29.79 -2.72 -23.04
N SER A 245 29.66 -3.92 -22.48
CA SER A 245 28.41 -4.67 -22.61
C SER A 245 27.45 -4.05 -21.60
N ALA A 246 26.32 -3.54 -22.07
CA ALA A 246 25.20 -3.33 -21.18
C ALA A 246 24.85 -4.72 -20.61
N GLU A 247 25.22 -4.99 -19.36
CA GLU A 247 24.51 -5.99 -18.57
C GLU A 247 23.03 -5.64 -18.72
N HIS A 248 22.23 -6.58 -19.20
CA HIS A 248 20.81 -6.35 -19.44
C HIS A 248 20.11 -6.27 -18.07
N THR A 249 20.28 -5.16 -17.36
CA THR A 249 19.63 -4.90 -16.08
C THR A 249 18.14 -4.73 -16.36
N MET A 250 17.34 -5.67 -15.87
CA MET A 250 15.90 -5.57 -15.98
C MET A 250 15.37 -4.74 -14.82
N GLN A 251 14.48 -3.79 -15.12
CA GLN A 251 13.82 -2.99 -14.11
C GLN A 251 12.40 -3.51 -13.89
N LEU A 252 12.04 -3.71 -12.62
CA LEU A 252 10.68 -4.01 -12.19
C LEU A 252 10.22 -2.92 -11.22
N LYS A 253 9.15 -2.22 -11.59
CA LYS A 253 8.54 -1.18 -10.78
C LYS A 253 7.32 -1.72 -10.03
N ILE A 254 7.28 -1.56 -8.71
CA ILE A 254 6.21 -2.01 -7.83
C ILE A 254 5.63 -0.80 -7.10
N LEU A 255 4.30 -0.72 -7.02
CA LEU A 255 3.56 0.24 -6.21
C LEU A 255 2.83 -0.55 -5.11
N HIS A 256 3.09 -0.23 -3.84
CA HIS A 256 2.58 -0.99 -2.70
C HIS A 256 1.87 -0.12 -1.67
N PHE A 257 0.74 -0.61 -1.17
CA PHE A 257 -0.04 -0.04 -0.07
C PHE A 257 -0.70 -1.15 0.76
N ASN A 258 -1.12 -0.85 2.00
CA ASN A 258 -1.69 -1.81 2.96
C ASN A 258 -2.64 -1.08 3.95
N ASP A 259 -3.48 -1.84 4.65
CA ASP A 259 -4.33 -1.38 5.77
C ASP A 259 -5.19 -0.16 5.41
N VAL A 260 -6.20 -0.34 4.57
CA VAL A 260 -7.03 0.75 4.04
C VAL A 260 -8.50 0.61 4.44
N TYR A 261 -8.89 1.31 5.50
CA TYR A 261 -10.21 1.14 6.11
C TYR A 261 -11.20 2.21 5.66
N ARG A 262 -10.72 3.44 5.44
CA ARG A 262 -11.58 4.62 5.30
C ARG A 262 -11.59 5.19 3.89
N CYS A 263 -12.80 5.43 3.36
CA CYS A 263 -13.00 6.15 2.10
C CYS A 263 -13.36 7.63 2.31
N ALA A 264 -13.86 8.00 3.50
CA ALA A 264 -14.23 9.36 3.84
C ALA A 264 -13.01 10.31 3.93
N PRO A 265 -13.23 11.64 3.81
CA PRO A 265 -12.17 12.62 4.00
C PRO A 265 -11.59 12.58 5.44
N GLN A 266 -10.29 12.40 5.55
CA GLN A 266 -9.54 12.31 6.80
C GLN A 266 -8.69 13.56 7.03
N LYS A 267 -8.57 14.02 8.27
CA LYS A 267 -7.66 15.11 8.63
C LYS A 267 -6.25 14.56 8.89
N LEU A 268 -5.24 15.21 8.30
CA LEU A 268 -3.82 14.84 8.50
C LEU A 268 -3.20 15.48 9.74
N THR A 269 -3.71 16.64 10.16
CA THR A 269 -3.14 17.41 11.27
C THR A 269 -4.27 17.90 12.18
N PRO A 270 -4.15 17.74 13.51
CA PRO A 270 -5.10 18.29 14.47
C PRO A 270 -5.30 19.79 14.21
N GLY A 271 -6.55 20.23 14.05
CA GLY A 271 -6.91 21.64 13.87
C GLY A 271 -6.79 22.22 12.44
N SER A 272 -6.33 21.46 11.44
CA SER A 272 -6.34 21.92 10.04
C SER A 272 -7.69 21.63 9.36
N PRO A 273 -8.23 22.54 8.51
CA PRO A 273 -9.39 22.25 7.67
C PRO A 273 -9.05 21.33 6.48
N GLU A 274 -7.77 21.06 6.26
CA GLU A 274 -7.27 20.27 5.16
C GLU A 274 -7.49 18.77 5.37
N THR A 275 -8.16 18.13 4.41
CA THR A 275 -8.46 16.70 4.41
C THR A 275 -7.83 15.98 3.22
N ILE A 276 -7.55 14.70 3.42
CA ILE A 276 -7.20 13.76 2.36
C ILE A 276 -8.28 12.71 2.17
N ASP A 277 -8.43 12.21 0.96
CA ASP A 277 -9.39 11.15 0.66
C ASP A 277 -8.82 10.12 -0.33
N VAL A 278 -9.58 9.04 -0.53
CA VAL A 278 -9.22 7.98 -1.47
C VAL A 278 -9.16 8.47 -2.92
N THR A 279 -9.85 9.57 -3.27
CA THR A 279 -9.85 10.11 -4.64
C THR A 279 -8.51 10.76 -4.99
N GLN A 280 -7.88 11.41 -4.01
CA GLN A 280 -6.54 11.97 -4.13
C GLN A 280 -5.48 10.88 -4.21
N PHE A 281 -5.59 9.86 -3.37
CA PHE A 281 -4.72 8.68 -3.44
C PHE A 281 -4.83 7.99 -4.81
N ALA A 282 -6.04 7.82 -5.34
CA ALA A 282 -6.25 7.21 -6.65
C ALA A 282 -5.59 8.02 -7.78
N ALA A 283 -5.67 9.36 -7.73
CA ALA A 283 -5.00 10.22 -8.71
C ALA A 283 -3.47 10.13 -8.61
N LEU A 284 -2.92 10.07 -7.39
CA LEU A 284 -1.50 9.84 -7.15
C LEU A 284 -1.06 8.48 -7.72
N LEU A 285 -1.82 7.42 -7.44
CA LEU A 285 -1.55 6.08 -7.93
C LEU A 285 -1.58 6.01 -9.47
N ASP A 286 -2.61 6.59 -10.09
CA ASP A 286 -2.74 6.63 -11.55
C ASP A 286 -1.65 7.49 -12.22
N GLY A 287 -1.18 8.56 -11.56
CA GLY A 287 -0.06 9.36 -12.03
C GLY A 287 1.28 8.63 -12.03
N LEU A 288 1.48 7.70 -11.09
CA LEU A 288 2.71 6.89 -10.96
C LEU A 288 2.67 5.58 -11.76
N ARG A 289 1.47 5.16 -12.16
CA ARG A 289 1.21 3.91 -12.87
C ARG A 289 1.76 3.97 -14.30
N SER A 290 2.56 2.97 -14.65
CA SER A 290 3.02 2.71 -16.02
C SER A 290 2.54 1.33 -16.49
N PRO A 291 2.53 1.05 -17.81
CA PRO A 291 2.16 -0.28 -18.33
C PRO A 291 2.98 -1.43 -17.73
N ASP A 292 4.20 -1.14 -17.31
CA ASP A 292 5.16 -2.09 -16.74
C ASP A 292 5.14 -2.13 -15.19
N SER A 293 4.41 -1.21 -14.55
CA SER A 293 4.29 -1.19 -13.09
C SER A 293 3.37 -2.29 -12.55
N LEU A 294 3.70 -2.77 -11.35
CA LEU A 294 2.94 -3.78 -10.62
C LEU A 294 2.36 -3.18 -9.34
N VAL A 295 1.04 -3.13 -9.23
CA VAL A 295 0.35 -2.62 -8.03
C VAL A 295 0.02 -3.79 -7.12
N LEU A 296 0.55 -3.80 -5.91
CA LEU A 296 0.37 -4.86 -4.91
C LEU A 296 -0.27 -4.29 -3.64
N PHE A 297 -1.13 -5.09 -3.01
CA PHE A 297 -1.85 -4.71 -1.80
C PHE A 297 -1.72 -5.80 -0.73
N SER A 298 -1.31 -5.44 0.48
CA SER A 298 -1.05 -6.38 1.59
C SER A 298 -2.17 -6.48 2.65
N GLY A 299 -3.44 -6.33 2.25
CA GLY A 299 -4.61 -6.71 3.06
C GLY A 299 -5.13 -5.64 4.03
N ASP A 300 -6.19 -6.01 4.76
CA ASP A 300 -7.04 -5.17 5.63
C ASP A 300 -7.79 -4.05 4.90
N VAL A 301 -9.00 -4.38 4.42
CA VAL A 301 -9.76 -3.45 3.55
C VAL A 301 -11.24 -3.34 3.88
N PHE A 302 -11.87 -4.40 4.41
CA PHE A 302 -13.33 -4.43 4.54
C PHE A 302 -13.86 -3.89 5.89
N SER A 303 -13.02 -3.84 6.92
CA SER A 303 -13.33 -3.37 8.28
C SER A 303 -12.02 -2.98 8.98
N PRO A 304 -12.01 -2.08 10.00
CA PRO A 304 -13.16 -1.40 10.57
C PRO A 304 -13.29 0.06 10.10
N SER A 305 -14.46 0.42 9.59
CA SER A 305 -14.86 1.78 9.24
C SER A 305 -16.36 2.01 9.48
N VAL A 306 -16.79 3.27 9.60
CA VAL A 306 -18.21 3.60 9.81
C VAL A 306 -19.07 3.09 8.64
N GLU A 307 -18.52 3.19 7.43
CA GLU A 307 -19.13 2.67 6.21
C GLU A 307 -19.20 1.15 6.23
N SER A 308 -18.19 0.46 6.79
CA SER A 308 -18.20 -0.98 6.93
C SER A 308 -19.29 -1.49 7.88
N SER A 309 -19.63 -0.77 8.96
CA SER A 309 -20.71 -1.18 9.87
C SER A 309 -22.07 -1.19 9.16
N VAL A 310 -22.32 -0.22 8.26
CA VAL A 310 -23.57 -0.15 7.50
C VAL A 310 -23.57 -1.10 6.28
N THR A 311 -22.47 -1.11 5.53
CA THR A 311 -22.39 -1.80 4.22
C THR A 311 -21.77 -3.19 4.29
N ARG A 312 -21.29 -3.61 5.46
CA ARG A 312 -20.54 -4.85 5.71
C ARG A 312 -19.39 -5.02 4.71
N GLY A 313 -18.58 -3.98 4.52
CA GLY A 313 -17.43 -3.96 3.60
C GLY A 313 -17.75 -3.82 2.10
N SER A 314 -19.01 -3.92 1.67
CA SER A 314 -19.36 -3.85 0.23
C SER A 314 -19.04 -2.51 -0.44
N HIS A 315 -18.94 -1.42 0.34
CA HIS A 315 -18.53 -0.09 -0.12
C HIS A 315 -17.13 -0.07 -0.75
N MET A 316 -16.23 -0.96 -0.31
CA MET A 316 -14.83 -0.96 -0.73
C MET A 316 -14.57 -1.72 -2.04
N VAL A 317 -15.49 -2.63 -2.42
CA VAL A 317 -15.40 -3.39 -3.68
C VAL A 317 -15.29 -2.48 -4.92
N PRO A 318 -16.18 -1.49 -5.14
CA PRO A 318 -16.06 -0.61 -6.31
C PRO A 318 -14.80 0.27 -6.26
N VAL A 319 -14.36 0.67 -5.06
CA VAL A 319 -13.14 1.47 -4.84
C VAL A 319 -11.91 0.67 -5.26
N MET A 320 -11.74 -0.54 -4.74
CA MET A 320 -10.60 -1.41 -5.07
C MET A 320 -10.61 -1.84 -6.54
N ASN A 321 -11.79 -2.07 -7.12
CA ASN A 321 -11.92 -2.35 -8.55
C ASN A 321 -11.46 -1.18 -9.43
N GLU A 322 -11.67 0.08 -8.99
CA GLU A 322 -11.18 1.26 -9.71
C GLU A 322 -9.67 1.45 -9.52
N LEU A 323 -9.17 1.20 -8.31
CA LEU A 323 -7.74 1.20 -8.01
C LEU A 323 -6.96 0.13 -8.76
N ARG A 324 -7.59 -0.92 -9.30
CA ARG A 324 -6.97 -1.92 -10.19
C ARG A 324 -5.62 -2.49 -9.68
N PRO A 325 -5.54 -3.05 -8.46
CA PRO A 325 -4.36 -3.79 -8.03
C PRO A 325 -4.15 -5.02 -8.94
N ALA A 326 -2.89 -5.33 -9.23
CA ALA A 326 -2.53 -6.47 -10.09
C ALA A 326 -2.71 -7.81 -9.35
N VAL A 327 -2.34 -7.82 -8.08
CA VAL A 327 -2.66 -8.88 -7.12
C VAL A 327 -2.93 -8.20 -5.79
N ALA A 328 -4.04 -8.60 -5.17
CA ALA A 328 -4.27 -8.28 -3.78
C ALA A 328 -4.03 -9.55 -2.96
N LEU A 329 -3.38 -9.36 -1.85
CA LEU A 329 -3.36 -10.36 -0.80
C LEU A 329 -4.77 -10.45 -0.20
N THR A 330 -5.42 -11.62 -0.21
CA THR A 330 -6.62 -11.83 0.65
C THR A 330 -6.13 -12.38 1.94
N GLU A 331 -5.48 -11.50 2.64
CA GLU A 331 -5.40 -11.68 4.06
C GLU A 331 -6.47 -10.72 4.52
N LYS A 332 -7.58 -11.21 5.07
CA LYS A 332 -7.55 -11.81 6.41
C LYS A 332 -6.60 -11.02 7.32
N GLY A 333 -6.43 -9.72 7.09
CA GLY A 333 -6.28 -8.87 8.24
C GLY A 333 -7.56 -9.10 9.05
N ASN A 334 -7.40 -9.05 10.36
CA ASN A 334 -8.33 -9.63 11.35
C ASN A 334 -9.78 -9.23 11.06
N HIS A 335 -9.93 -8.07 10.45
CA HIS A 335 -11.17 -7.43 10.15
C HIS A 335 -11.89 -7.90 8.87
N ASP A 336 -11.21 -8.50 7.88
CA ASP A 336 -11.93 -9.03 6.70
C ASP A 336 -12.84 -10.23 7.04
N PHE A 337 -12.56 -10.89 8.16
CA PHE A 337 -13.39 -11.97 8.71
C PHE A 337 -14.41 -11.49 9.73
N ASP A 338 -14.46 -10.20 10.08
CA ASP A 338 -15.42 -9.69 11.07
C ASP A 338 -16.87 -10.07 10.71
N PHE A 339 -17.19 -10.08 9.42
CA PHE A 339 -18.52 -10.43 8.91
C PHE A 339 -18.68 -11.93 8.54
N GLY A 340 -17.69 -12.76 8.84
CA GLY A 340 -17.67 -14.19 8.57
C GLY A 340 -17.29 -14.59 7.14
N TYR A 341 -16.85 -15.84 7.00
CA TYR A 341 -16.29 -16.37 5.75
C TYR A 341 -17.24 -16.34 4.55
N ILE A 342 -18.53 -16.65 4.75
CA ILE A 342 -19.52 -16.71 3.67
C ILE A 342 -19.70 -15.33 3.03
N HIS A 343 -19.66 -14.28 3.84
CA HIS A 343 -19.80 -12.91 3.36
C HIS A 343 -18.53 -12.46 2.62
N LEU A 344 -17.36 -12.75 3.20
CA LEU A 344 -16.08 -12.46 2.53
C LEU A 344 -15.98 -13.14 1.16
N ALA A 345 -16.38 -14.41 1.04
CA ALA A 345 -16.35 -15.12 -0.24
C ALA A 345 -17.17 -14.41 -1.32
N LYS A 346 -18.29 -13.76 -0.97
CA LYS A 346 -19.08 -12.94 -1.89
C LYS A 346 -18.38 -11.64 -2.27
N LEU A 347 -17.74 -10.96 -1.31
CA LEU A 347 -17.00 -9.72 -1.55
C LEU A 347 -15.80 -9.98 -2.47
N VAL A 348 -15.03 -11.02 -2.20
CA VAL A 348 -13.90 -11.47 -3.02
C VAL A 348 -14.36 -11.78 -4.45
N GLN A 349 -15.48 -12.50 -4.62
CA GLN A 349 -16.04 -12.78 -5.96
C GLN A 349 -16.52 -11.52 -6.70
N ALA A 350 -16.86 -10.45 -5.99
CA ALA A 350 -17.29 -9.19 -6.60
C ALA A 350 -16.11 -8.29 -7.04
N THR A 351 -14.87 -8.66 -6.72
CA THR A 351 -13.68 -7.96 -7.17
C THR A 351 -13.11 -8.54 -8.48
N ASN A 352 -12.37 -7.71 -9.22
CA ASN A 352 -11.83 -8.05 -10.55
C ASN A 352 -10.36 -8.53 -10.54
N PHE A 353 -9.78 -8.80 -9.37
CA PHE A 353 -8.38 -9.18 -9.20
C PHE A 353 -8.24 -10.43 -8.33
N PRO A 354 -7.16 -11.21 -8.50
CA PRO A 354 -6.98 -12.42 -7.72
C PRO A 354 -6.52 -12.09 -6.30
N TRP A 355 -7.03 -12.90 -5.39
CA TRP A 355 -6.86 -12.80 -3.95
C TRP A 355 -6.02 -14.01 -3.47
N LEU A 356 -4.93 -13.77 -2.71
CA LEU A 356 -4.02 -14.81 -2.16
C LEU A 356 -4.22 -15.20 -0.68
N LEU A 357 -4.20 -16.50 -0.36
CA LEU A 357 -4.06 -17.02 1.01
C LEU A 357 -3.38 -18.39 0.96
N SER A 358 -2.10 -18.46 1.34
CA SER A 358 -1.29 -19.65 1.07
C SER A 358 -1.13 -20.61 2.25
N ASN A 359 -1.17 -20.12 3.48
CA ASN A 359 -0.81 -20.91 4.68
C ASN A 359 -2.00 -21.37 5.53
N ILE A 360 -3.24 -21.15 5.07
CA ILE A 360 -4.45 -21.69 5.69
C ILE A 360 -5.03 -22.77 4.78
N ILE A 361 -5.33 -23.93 5.35
CA ILE A 361 -5.94 -25.05 4.62
C ILE A 361 -7.30 -25.37 5.23
N ASP A 362 -8.31 -25.47 4.37
CA ASP A 362 -9.60 -26.02 4.76
C ASP A 362 -9.52 -27.54 4.84
N THR A 363 -9.79 -28.10 6.02
CA THR A 363 -9.71 -29.55 6.28
C THR A 363 -10.73 -30.35 5.49
N GLU A 364 -11.86 -29.75 5.10
CA GLU A 364 -12.89 -30.45 4.32
C GLU A 364 -12.48 -30.65 2.86
N THR A 365 -11.88 -29.61 2.26
CA THR A 365 -11.48 -29.62 0.85
C THR A 365 -10.00 -29.98 0.64
N SER A 366 -9.20 -30.00 1.71
CA SER A 366 -7.74 -30.15 1.70
C SER A 366 -7.02 -29.15 0.79
N ARG A 367 -7.65 -27.99 0.54
CA ARG A 367 -7.15 -26.91 -0.32
C ARG A 367 -7.30 -25.57 0.40
N VAL A 368 -6.79 -24.51 -0.23
CA VAL A 368 -7.07 -23.14 0.22
C VAL A 368 -8.58 -22.87 0.13
N PRO A 369 -9.13 -22.00 1.00
CA PRO A 369 -10.56 -21.69 1.00
C PRO A 369 -11.08 -21.24 -0.37
N ALA A 370 -12.31 -21.63 -0.68
CA ALA A 370 -12.98 -21.32 -1.96
C ALA A 370 -13.00 -19.81 -2.25
N GLY A 371 -12.53 -19.42 -3.44
CA GLY A 371 -12.43 -18.03 -3.89
C GLY A 371 -11.04 -17.41 -3.69
N LEU A 372 -10.15 -18.08 -2.95
CA LEU A 372 -8.78 -17.63 -2.69
C LEU A 372 -7.77 -18.53 -3.45
N ASN A 373 -6.61 -17.98 -3.77
CA ASN A 373 -5.55 -18.68 -4.49
C ASN A 373 -4.34 -18.96 -3.58
N GLU A 374 -3.70 -20.11 -3.76
CA GLU A 374 -2.47 -20.47 -3.03
C GLU A 374 -1.27 -19.63 -3.49
N PHE A 375 -1.21 -19.27 -4.78
CA PHE A 375 -0.21 -18.38 -5.36
C PHE A 375 -0.74 -17.83 -6.69
N VAL A 376 -0.16 -16.73 -7.15
CA VAL A 376 -0.45 -16.14 -8.47
C VAL A 376 0.87 -15.97 -9.22
N VAL A 377 0.85 -16.29 -10.52
CA VAL A 377 1.99 -16.07 -11.40
C VAL A 377 1.61 -14.99 -12.40
N ILE A 378 2.39 -13.92 -12.42
CA ILE A 378 2.25 -12.82 -13.38
C ILE A 378 3.32 -12.98 -14.45
N GLU A 379 2.88 -13.12 -15.70
CA GLU A 379 3.76 -13.19 -16.86
C GLU A 379 3.95 -11.81 -17.49
N ARG A 380 5.20 -11.41 -17.66
CA ARG A 380 5.62 -10.23 -18.42
C ARG A 380 6.56 -10.67 -19.55
N PRO A 381 6.74 -9.86 -20.61
CA PRO A 381 7.49 -10.26 -21.81
C PRO A 381 8.90 -10.80 -21.56
N GLN A 382 9.53 -10.46 -20.44
CA GLN A 382 10.87 -10.91 -20.06
C GLN A 382 10.99 -11.39 -18.61
N LEU A 383 9.89 -11.41 -17.84
CA LEU A 383 9.93 -11.68 -16.40
C LEU A 383 8.68 -12.47 -15.97
N ARG A 384 8.88 -13.54 -15.21
CA ARG A 384 7.80 -14.27 -14.55
C ARG A 384 7.88 -14.07 -13.04
N ILE A 385 6.84 -13.48 -12.46
CA ILE A 385 6.80 -13.10 -11.04
C ILE A 385 5.79 -14.00 -10.32
N GLY A 386 6.24 -14.75 -9.32
CA GLY A 386 5.38 -15.50 -8.41
C GLY A 386 5.04 -14.67 -7.18
N ILE A 387 3.78 -14.69 -6.75
CA ILE A 387 3.31 -13.95 -5.57
C ILE A 387 2.63 -14.94 -4.64
N ILE A 388 3.00 -14.90 -3.36
CA ILE A 388 2.46 -15.74 -2.28
C ILE A 388 1.91 -14.87 -1.14
N GLY A 389 0.96 -15.41 -0.38
CA GLY A 389 0.35 -14.75 0.78
C GLY A 389 0.53 -15.53 2.08
N LEU A 390 1.18 -14.95 3.09
CA LEU A 390 1.39 -15.59 4.40
C LEU A 390 0.84 -14.76 5.59
N VAL A 391 -0.05 -15.36 6.39
CA VAL A 391 -0.60 -14.79 7.65
C VAL A 391 0.05 -15.35 8.92
N GLU A 392 0.06 -14.57 10.01
CA GLU A 392 0.53 -14.99 11.35
C GLU A 392 -0.49 -15.89 12.11
N LYS A 393 -0.02 -16.66 13.10
CA LYS A 393 -0.89 -17.56 13.91
C LYS A 393 -1.66 -16.81 14.98
N GLU A 394 -0.97 -15.90 15.67
CA GLU A 394 -1.45 -15.09 16.79
C GLU A 394 -2.70 -14.29 16.40
N TRP A 395 -2.73 -13.89 15.14
CA TRP A 395 -3.87 -13.29 14.46
C TRP A 395 -5.18 -14.09 14.56
N ILE A 396 -5.14 -15.43 14.51
CA ILE A 396 -6.34 -16.28 14.56
C ILE A 396 -7.10 -16.06 15.88
N GLY A 397 -6.38 -15.78 16.97
CA GLY A 397 -6.99 -15.47 18.27
C GLY A 397 -7.74 -14.15 18.31
N THR A 398 -7.59 -13.29 17.29
CA THR A 398 -8.23 -11.97 17.20
C THR A 398 -9.49 -11.95 16.32
N VAL A 399 -9.83 -13.07 15.68
CA VAL A 399 -10.99 -13.19 14.81
C VAL A 399 -12.13 -13.87 15.55
N ALA A 400 -13.22 -13.14 15.78
CA ALA A 400 -14.39 -13.68 16.50
C ALA A 400 -15.06 -14.85 15.76
N THR A 401 -15.20 -14.76 14.43
CA THR A 401 -15.94 -15.76 13.63
C THR A 401 -15.03 -16.74 12.88
N TRP A 402 -13.95 -17.20 13.52
CA TRP A 402 -13.02 -18.13 12.88
C TRP A 402 -13.64 -19.52 12.61
N PRO A 403 -13.66 -20.01 11.35
CA PRO A 403 -14.19 -21.34 11.06
C PRO A 403 -13.32 -22.46 11.64
N SER A 404 -13.93 -23.41 12.35
CA SER A 404 -13.23 -24.53 13.01
C SER A 404 -12.54 -25.50 12.04
N ASN A 405 -12.95 -25.52 10.77
CA ASN A 405 -12.38 -26.35 9.71
C ASN A 405 -11.11 -25.75 9.07
N PHE A 406 -10.69 -24.55 9.46
CA PHE A 406 -9.49 -23.92 8.92
C PHE A 406 -8.26 -24.23 9.78
N GLU A 407 -7.28 -24.91 9.18
CA GLU A 407 -6.02 -25.28 9.79
C GLU A 407 -4.90 -24.30 9.40
N TYR A 408 -4.22 -23.76 10.41
CA TYR A 408 -3.03 -22.93 10.22
C TYR A 408 -1.78 -23.77 9.96
N LYS A 409 -1.00 -23.34 8.97
CA LYS A 409 0.34 -23.88 8.71
C LYS A 409 1.40 -22.81 8.89
N ASP A 410 2.55 -23.24 9.38
CA ASP A 410 3.71 -22.37 9.62
C ASP A 410 4.13 -21.60 8.35
N MET A 411 4.17 -20.28 8.46
CA MET A 411 4.48 -19.36 7.35
C MET A 411 5.79 -19.70 6.66
N LYS A 412 6.86 -19.93 7.44
CA LYS A 412 8.19 -20.21 6.90
C LYS A 412 8.19 -21.50 6.09
N THR A 413 7.59 -22.56 6.63
CA THR A 413 7.52 -23.87 6.00
C THR A 413 6.72 -23.80 4.68
N VAL A 414 5.57 -23.11 4.69
CA VAL A 414 4.74 -22.94 3.50
C VAL A 414 5.44 -22.06 2.46
N GLY A 415 6.04 -20.94 2.86
CA GLY A 415 6.75 -20.03 1.97
C GLY A 415 7.91 -20.71 1.23
N LEU A 416 8.72 -21.53 1.92
CA LEU A 416 9.79 -22.31 1.28
C LEU A 416 9.24 -23.37 0.31
N LYS A 417 8.17 -24.08 0.70
CA LYS A 417 7.52 -25.08 -0.16
C LYS A 417 6.98 -24.45 -1.44
N LEU A 418 6.35 -23.28 -1.33
CA LEU A 418 5.79 -22.56 -2.48
C LEU A 418 6.88 -21.93 -3.34
N SER A 419 7.92 -21.37 -2.75
CA SER A 419 9.09 -20.90 -3.50
C SER A 419 9.67 -22.01 -4.38
N LYS A 420 9.80 -23.23 -3.83
CA LYS A 420 10.26 -24.40 -4.60
C LYS A 420 9.34 -24.73 -5.78
N ARG A 421 8.02 -24.72 -5.58
CA ARG A 421 7.03 -24.99 -6.65
C ARG A 421 7.01 -23.88 -7.70
N LEU A 422 7.03 -22.62 -7.29
CA LEU A 422 7.00 -21.46 -8.19
C LEU A 422 8.24 -21.40 -9.08
N ARG A 423 9.43 -21.64 -8.51
CA ARG A 423 10.70 -21.64 -9.27
C ARG A 423 10.91 -22.92 -10.08
N GLY A 424 10.45 -24.07 -9.59
CA GLY A 424 10.62 -25.37 -10.24
C GLY A 424 9.56 -25.68 -11.29
N GLU A 425 8.28 -25.72 -10.91
CA GLU A 425 7.16 -26.10 -11.79
C GLU A 425 6.72 -24.92 -12.67
N GLN A 426 6.61 -23.74 -12.06
CA GLN A 426 6.11 -22.53 -12.73
C GLN A 426 7.21 -21.67 -13.32
N ASN A 427 8.49 -22.05 -13.21
CA ASN A 427 9.60 -21.35 -13.87
C ASN A 427 9.66 -19.84 -13.54
N CYS A 428 9.26 -19.43 -12.33
CA CYS A 428 9.27 -18.03 -11.91
C CYS A 428 10.70 -17.52 -11.67
N ASP A 429 10.96 -16.31 -12.14
CA ASP A 429 12.26 -15.64 -11.98
C ASP A 429 12.38 -15.00 -10.59
N ILE A 430 11.29 -14.40 -10.11
CA ILE A 430 11.19 -13.71 -8.82
C ILE A 430 9.99 -14.23 -8.04
N VAL A 431 10.11 -14.29 -6.72
CA VAL A 431 9.02 -14.59 -5.79
C VAL A 431 8.89 -13.45 -4.78
N ILE A 432 7.70 -12.87 -4.68
CA ILE A 432 7.35 -11.81 -3.72
C ILE A 432 6.37 -12.41 -2.70
N ALA A 433 6.62 -12.20 -1.41
CA ALA A 433 5.67 -12.52 -0.35
C ALA A 433 4.92 -11.27 0.06
N LEU A 434 3.60 -11.32 -0.05
CA LEU A 434 2.71 -10.40 0.62
C LEU A 434 2.40 -11.00 1.99
N THR A 435 2.54 -10.22 3.05
CA THR A 435 2.38 -10.67 4.43
C THR A 435 1.51 -9.71 5.20
N HIS A 436 0.78 -10.22 6.18
CA HIS A 436 0.02 -9.42 7.12
C HIS A 436 0.33 -9.87 8.55
N CYS A 437 1.56 -9.56 8.99
CA CYS A 437 2.05 -9.86 10.33
C CYS A 437 2.82 -8.66 10.88
N ARG A 438 3.23 -8.71 12.15
CA ARG A 438 3.92 -7.57 12.79
C ARG A 438 5.32 -7.37 12.22
N VAL A 439 5.85 -6.14 12.24
CA VAL A 439 7.23 -5.80 11.83
C VAL A 439 8.30 -6.81 12.34
N PRO A 440 8.37 -7.16 13.65
CA PRO A 440 9.38 -8.11 14.13
C PRO A 440 9.23 -9.50 13.50
N ASN A 441 8.00 -9.93 13.25
CA ASN A 441 7.69 -11.22 12.65
C ASN A 441 7.99 -11.21 11.15
N ASP A 442 7.72 -10.11 10.45
CA ASP A 442 8.11 -9.91 9.05
C ASP A 442 9.63 -9.96 8.89
N ILE A 443 10.38 -9.31 9.79
CA ILE A 443 11.85 -9.35 9.78
C ILE A 443 12.35 -10.79 10.04
N ALA A 444 11.79 -11.49 11.02
CA ALA A 444 12.13 -12.88 11.32
C ALA A 444 11.78 -13.83 10.17
N LEU A 445 10.63 -13.62 9.53
CA LEU A 445 10.15 -14.37 8.38
C LEU A 445 11.02 -14.10 7.15
N ALA A 446 11.38 -12.85 6.88
CA ALA A 446 12.28 -12.47 5.79
C ALA A 446 13.63 -13.19 5.91
N ARG A 447 14.22 -13.26 7.13
CA ARG A 447 15.40 -14.09 7.38
C ARG A 447 15.14 -15.57 7.14
N GLY A 448 14.03 -16.09 7.66
CA GLY A 448 13.65 -17.49 7.51
C GLY A 448 13.38 -17.92 6.05
N LEU A 449 12.93 -16.98 5.21
CA LEU A 449 12.64 -17.16 3.79
C LEU A 449 13.79 -16.69 2.88
N ASN A 450 14.94 -16.31 3.42
CA ASN A 450 16.10 -15.82 2.68
C ASN A 450 15.77 -14.62 1.76
N ALA A 451 14.94 -13.67 2.20
CA ALA A 451 14.71 -12.39 1.54
C ALA A 451 15.78 -11.39 2.00
N LEU A 452 17.00 -11.60 1.50
CA LEU A 452 18.21 -10.92 1.97
C LEU A 452 18.58 -9.69 1.11
N SER A 453 19.13 -8.67 1.76
CA SER A 453 19.64 -7.46 1.10
C SER A 453 20.84 -7.78 0.20
N PRO A 454 21.10 -6.98 -0.86
CA PRO A 454 22.25 -7.20 -1.75
C PRO A 454 23.60 -7.30 -1.01
N SER A 455 23.76 -6.57 0.10
CA SER A 455 24.96 -6.61 0.95
C SER A 455 25.10 -7.87 1.79
N ALA A 456 24.01 -8.60 2.05
CA ALA A 456 23.98 -9.84 2.83
C ALA A 456 23.94 -11.11 1.94
N GLN A 457 23.93 -10.95 0.62
CA GLN A 457 23.94 -12.06 -0.34
C GLN A 457 25.37 -12.61 -0.50
N ASN A 458 25.57 -13.88 -0.15
CA ASN A 458 26.82 -14.61 -0.40
C ASN A 458 26.78 -15.32 -1.76
N GLU A 459 27.93 -15.83 -2.25
CA GLU A 459 28.03 -16.54 -3.54
C GLU A 459 27.07 -17.75 -3.68
N SER A 460 26.66 -18.36 -2.55
CA SER A 460 25.70 -19.47 -2.52
C SER A 460 24.23 -19.05 -2.58
N PHE A 461 23.92 -17.74 -2.49
CA PHE A 461 22.55 -17.23 -2.39
C PHE A 461 21.69 -17.58 -3.61
N ALA A 462 22.28 -17.58 -4.81
CA ALA A 462 21.60 -17.98 -6.04
C ALA A 462 21.07 -19.42 -6.01
N SER A 463 21.66 -20.29 -5.17
CA SER A 463 21.25 -21.69 -5.00
C SER A 463 20.25 -21.89 -3.85
N LEU A 464 19.96 -20.86 -3.06
CA LEU A 464 19.02 -20.95 -1.93
C LEU A 464 17.57 -20.73 -2.38
N GLN A 465 16.69 -21.59 -1.87
CA GLN A 465 15.24 -21.39 -1.99
C GLN A 465 14.79 -20.28 -1.06
N GLY A 466 13.74 -19.57 -1.45
CA GLY A 466 13.28 -18.41 -0.70
C GLY A 466 12.54 -17.38 -1.53
N VAL A 467 12.21 -16.29 -0.84
CA VAL A 467 11.52 -15.12 -1.38
C VAL A 467 12.56 -14.02 -1.66
N ASP A 468 12.29 -13.14 -2.61
CA ASP A 468 13.17 -12.02 -2.95
C ASP A 468 12.80 -10.72 -2.21
N LEU A 469 11.51 -10.50 -1.94
CA LEU A 469 11.00 -9.31 -1.26
C LEU A 469 9.76 -9.66 -0.42
N VAL A 470 9.68 -9.11 0.80
CA VAL A 470 8.51 -9.19 1.69
C VAL A 470 7.82 -7.83 1.73
N LEU A 471 6.51 -7.81 1.48
CA LEU A 471 5.66 -6.61 1.53
C LEU A 471 4.56 -6.82 2.58
N GLY A 472 4.65 -6.09 3.68
CA GLY A 472 3.85 -6.31 4.90
C GLY A 472 2.73 -5.28 5.14
N GLY A 473 1.80 -5.62 6.04
CA GLY A 473 0.76 -4.74 6.61
C GLY A 473 0.62 -4.86 8.14
N HIS A 474 -0.53 -4.56 8.73
CA HIS A 474 -0.95 -4.77 10.14
C HIS A 474 -0.60 -3.67 11.16
N ASP A 475 0.63 -3.16 11.16
CA ASP A 475 1.11 -2.27 12.24
C ASP A 475 0.71 -0.78 12.04
N HIS A 476 0.03 -0.46 10.94
CA HIS A 476 -0.42 0.90 10.54
C HIS A 476 0.70 1.93 10.38
N LEU A 477 1.95 1.47 10.38
CA LEU A 477 3.14 2.31 10.26
C LEU A 477 3.80 2.16 8.89
N TYR A 478 4.53 3.20 8.50
CA TYR A 478 5.39 3.15 7.33
C TYR A 478 6.75 2.59 7.73
N TYR A 479 7.23 1.56 7.04
CA TYR A 479 8.52 0.94 7.32
C TYR A 479 9.20 0.48 6.04
N ALA A 480 10.49 0.79 5.90
CA ALA A 480 11.35 0.21 4.89
C ALA A 480 12.64 -0.25 5.57
N SER A 481 13.06 -1.49 5.32
CA SER A 481 14.21 -2.08 6.01
C SER A 481 15.53 -1.38 5.69
N ARG A 482 16.47 -1.44 6.62
CA ARG A 482 17.83 -0.87 6.46
C ARG A 482 18.62 -1.49 5.31
N GLY A 483 18.21 -2.67 4.86
CA GLY A 483 18.82 -3.40 3.74
C GLY A 483 18.49 -2.82 2.36
N MET A 484 17.63 -1.80 2.28
CA MET A 484 17.29 -1.12 1.03
C MET A 484 18.47 -0.28 0.52
N SER A 485 18.67 -0.18 -0.80
CA SER A 485 19.83 0.52 -1.37
C SER A 485 19.72 2.04 -1.28
N SER A 486 18.51 2.59 -1.48
CA SER A 486 18.22 4.01 -1.31
C SER A 486 16.72 4.24 -1.15
N TRP A 487 16.32 5.13 -0.25
CA TRP A 487 14.92 5.54 -0.11
C TRP A 487 14.79 7.05 -0.11
N VAL A 488 13.84 7.57 -0.89
CA VAL A 488 13.55 9.00 -0.97
C VAL A 488 12.36 9.33 -0.07
N ASP A 489 12.42 10.46 0.64
CA ASP A 489 11.38 10.96 1.55
C ASP A 489 11.08 10.03 2.75
N TYR A 490 12.04 9.18 3.13
CA TYR A 490 12.02 8.37 4.37
C TYR A 490 13.45 8.06 4.83
N ASP A 491 13.70 8.09 6.14
CA ASP A 491 15.00 7.74 6.72
C ASP A 491 15.04 6.26 7.10
N LEU A 492 15.85 5.49 6.38
CA LEU A 492 16.05 4.05 6.63
C LEU A 492 16.70 3.77 8.00
N THR A 493 17.37 4.74 8.61
CA THR A 493 18.03 4.58 9.92
C THR A 493 17.11 4.84 11.10
N GLN A 494 15.94 5.43 10.85
CA GLN A 494 14.96 5.75 11.88
C GLN A 494 14.63 4.51 12.73
N GLU A 495 14.65 4.67 14.05
CA GLU A 495 14.21 3.63 14.96
C GLU A 495 12.69 3.51 14.88
N VAL A 496 12.22 2.34 14.47
CA VAL A 496 10.81 1.97 14.44
C VAL A 496 10.63 0.85 15.44
N LEU A 497 9.60 0.97 16.27
CA LEU A 497 9.28 0.01 17.30
C LEU A 497 9.02 -1.38 16.68
N GLY A 498 9.67 -2.41 17.19
CA GLY A 498 9.61 -3.77 16.64
C GLY A 498 10.59 -4.04 15.49
N ALA A 499 11.33 -3.04 15.02
CA ALA A 499 12.37 -3.17 13.99
C ALA A 499 13.80 -3.24 14.57
N GLU A 500 13.97 -3.39 15.88
CA GLU A 500 15.28 -3.38 16.56
C GLU A 500 16.17 -4.52 16.09
N ALA A 501 15.54 -5.61 15.64
CA ALA A 501 16.23 -6.75 15.09
C ALA A 501 16.74 -6.53 13.66
N ASP A 502 16.41 -5.44 12.94
CA ASP A 502 16.88 -5.19 11.58
C ASP A 502 18.35 -4.71 11.55
N ASN A 503 19.23 -5.58 11.06
CA ASN A 503 20.66 -5.31 10.93
C ASN A 503 21.05 -4.83 9.52
N GLY A 504 20.08 -4.53 8.66
CA GLY A 504 20.30 -4.22 7.24
C GLY A 504 20.49 -5.46 6.36
N ASP A 505 20.15 -6.64 6.87
CA ASP A 505 20.31 -7.93 6.20
C ASP A 505 19.06 -8.39 5.43
N VAL A 506 17.90 -7.77 5.65
CA VAL A 506 16.61 -8.19 5.09
C VAL A 506 15.97 -7.16 4.16
N LEU A 507 15.06 -7.61 3.30
CA LEU A 507 14.23 -6.77 2.42
C LEU A 507 12.74 -6.86 2.81
N VAL A 508 12.28 -5.86 3.56
CA VAL A 508 10.89 -5.73 4.05
C VAL A 508 10.39 -4.30 3.80
N CYS A 509 9.15 -4.15 3.33
CA CYS A 509 8.49 -2.84 3.20
C CYS A 509 7.03 -2.88 3.64
N LYS A 510 6.59 -1.86 4.39
CA LYS A 510 5.21 -1.54 4.81
C LYS A 510 4.90 -0.09 4.49
N SER A 511 3.70 0.18 4.04
CA SER A 511 3.33 1.44 3.37
C SER A 511 2.28 2.24 4.14
N GLY A 512 2.31 2.21 5.47
CA GLY A 512 1.45 3.05 6.30
C GLY A 512 0.05 2.47 6.46
N THR A 513 -0.97 3.34 6.38
CA THR A 513 -2.39 3.01 6.56
C THR A 513 -3.30 4.02 5.84
N ASP A 514 -4.57 3.66 5.64
CA ASP A 514 -5.70 4.52 5.31
C ASP A 514 -5.53 5.45 4.09
N PHE A 515 -4.89 4.94 3.03
CA PHE A 515 -4.61 5.68 1.79
C PHE A 515 -3.76 6.96 2.00
N ARG A 516 -3.03 7.04 3.12
CA ARG A 516 -2.16 8.17 3.44
C ARG A 516 -0.82 8.09 2.70
N ASP A 517 -0.27 6.88 2.62
CA ASP A 517 1.06 6.62 2.10
C ASP A 517 1.02 5.57 0.97
N LEU A 518 1.92 5.72 0.00
CA LEU A 518 2.14 4.80 -1.11
C LEU A 518 3.65 4.60 -1.29
N SER A 519 4.10 3.36 -1.37
CA SER A 519 5.51 3.05 -1.66
C SER A 519 5.70 2.75 -3.14
N GLU A 520 6.57 3.52 -3.77
CA GLU A 520 7.13 3.22 -5.09
C GLU A 520 8.46 2.47 -4.88
N ILE A 521 8.60 1.28 -5.47
CA ILE A 521 9.76 0.41 -5.32
C ILE A 521 10.26 0.03 -6.71
N ASP A 522 11.51 0.39 -7.00
CA ASP A 522 12.21 0.05 -8.24
C ASP A 522 13.27 -1.02 -7.95
N LEU A 523 13.11 -2.18 -8.58
CA LEU A 523 14.03 -3.31 -8.49
C LEU A 523 14.88 -3.40 -9.76
N GLU A 524 16.20 -3.38 -9.58
CA GLU A 524 17.16 -3.70 -10.65
C GLU A 524 17.60 -5.16 -10.50
N LEU A 525 17.38 -5.93 -11.56
CA LEU A 525 17.55 -7.38 -11.56
C LEU A 525 18.70 -7.79 -12.47
N VAL A 526 19.54 -8.70 -11.98
CA VAL A 526 20.66 -9.31 -12.71
C VAL A 526 20.44 -10.79 -12.92
N GLU A 527 20.91 -11.33 -14.04
CA GLU A 527 20.84 -12.76 -14.34
C GLU A 527 21.83 -13.55 -13.47
N THR A 528 21.43 -14.77 -13.07
CA THR A 528 22.30 -15.70 -12.35
C THR A 528 22.95 -16.72 -13.27
N PRO A 529 24.07 -17.34 -12.86
CA PRO A 529 24.69 -18.44 -13.60
C PRO A 529 23.70 -19.58 -13.90
N PRO A 530 23.79 -20.22 -15.09
CA PRO A 530 22.94 -21.34 -15.47
C PRO A 530 22.99 -22.48 -14.44
N GLY A 531 21.82 -22.94 -13.98
CA GLY A 531 21.70 -24.01 -12.98
C GLY A 531 21.42 -23.52 -11.55
N SER A 532 21.39 -22.21 -11.32
CA SER A 532 20.96 -21.60 -10.05
C SER A 532 19.46 -21.80 -9.81
N VAL A 533 19.05 -21.89 -8.53
CA VAL A 533 17.63 -22.01 -8.12
C VAL A 533 16.89 -20.70 -8.36
N ARG A 534 17.52 -19.57 -8.01
CA ARG A 534 17.07 -18.24 -8.39
C ARG A 534 17.62 -17.93 -9.76
N ARG A 535 16.78 -17.51 -10.71
CA ARG A 535 17.18 -17.18 -12.08
C ARG A 535 17.64 -15.74 -12.25
N LYS A 536 17.13 -14.88 -11.36
CA LYS A 536 17.48 -13.47 -11.27
C LYS A 536 17.66 -13.10 -9.80
N LEU A 537 18.55 -12.16 -9.54
CA LEU A 537 18.80 -11.60 -8.23
C LEU A 537 18.50 -10.11 -8.23
N VAL A 538 18.04 -9.61 -7.08
CA VAL A 538 17.89 -8.19 -6.83
C VAL A 538 19.28 -7.61 -6.58
N HIS A 539 19.77 -6.81 -7.51
CA HIS A 539 21.06 -6.12 -7.41
C HIS A 539 20.92 -4.80 -6.64
N THR A 540 19.91 -4.01 -7.02
CA THR A 540 19.58 -2.74 -6.36
C THR A 540 18.09 -2.69 -6.07
N ILE A 541 17.72 -2.16 -4.91
CA ILE A 541 16.35 -1.84 -4.55
C ILE A 541 16.27 -0.39 -4.11
N ARG A 542 15.57 0.41 -4.91
CA ARG A 542 15.35 1.83 -4.62
C ARG A 542 13.88 2.04 -4.31
N GLY A 543 13.58 2.93 -3.39
CA GLY A 543 12.21 3.26 -3.07
C GLY A 543 11.97 4.75 -2.90
N LYS A 544 10.71 5.13 -2.98
CA LYS A 544 10.24 6.47 -2.67
C LYS A 544 8.93 6.37 -1.89
N LYS A 545 8.89 7.07 -0.76
CA LYS A 545 7.67 7.32 -0.02
C LYS A 545 6.89 8.43 -0.71
N HIS A 546 5.65 8.15 -1.10
CA HIS A 546 4.69 9.19 -1.48
C HIS A 546 3.63 9.29 -0.42
N SER A 547 3.27 10.51 -0.04
CA SER A 547 2.16 10.77 0.87
C SER A 547 1.11 11.60 0.16
N THR A 548 -0.16 11.26 0.35
CA THR A 548 -1.30 12.03 -0.13
C THR A 548 -1.29 13.38 0.60
N LYS A 549 -1.30 14.48 -0.16
CA LYS A 549 -1.24 15.84 0.38
C LYS A 549 -2.57 16.54 0.18
N PRO A 550 -3.02 17.38 1.12
CA PRO A 550 -4.19 18.19 0.91
C PRO A 550 -4.07 19.09 -0.32
N GLY A 551 -5.14 19.19 -1.09
CA GLY A 551 -5.17 19.97 -2.33
C GLY A 551 -4.49 19.31 -3.53
N SER A 552 -4.05 18.04 -3.43
CA SER A 552 -3.62 17.28 -4.61
C SER A 552 -4.81 16.98 -5.54
N ASP A 553 -4.51 16.67 -6.80
CA ASP A 553 -5.51 16.27 -7.79
C ASP A 553 -6.35 15.09 -7.28
N SER A 554 -7.65 15.09 -7.62
CA SER A 554 -8.61 14.04 -7.23
C SER A 554 -9.12 13.32 -8.47
N SER A 555 -9.31 11.99 -8.37
CA SER A 555 -9.92 11.20 -9.44
C SER A 555 -11.43 11.50 -9.56
N PRO A 556 -11.92 12.03 -10.70
CA PRO A 556 -13.33 12.37 -10.86
C PRO A 556 -14.23 11.12 -10.88
N LYS A 557 -13.70 10.00 -11.40
CA LYS A 557 -14.43 8.74 -11.51
C LYS A 557 -14.64 8.08 -10.16
N LEU A 558 -13.61 8.12 -9.29
CA LEU A 558 -13.73 7.59 -7.94
C LEU A 558 -14.62 8.49 -7.06
N LYS A 559 -14.62 9.80 -7.31
CA LYS A 559 -15.52 10.74 -6.65
C LYS A 559 -16.98 10.42 -6.91
N GLU A 560 -17.37 10.10 -8.15
CA GLU A 560 -18.75 9.70 -8.49
C GLU A 560 -19.18 8.40 -7.79
N ILE A 561 -18.27 7.42 -7.71
CA ILE A 561 -18.49 6.17 -6.95
C ILE A 561 -18.70 6.50 -5.47
N LEU A 562 -17.82 7.32 -4.89
CA LEU A 562 -17.87 7.70 -3.49
C LEU A 562 -19.15 8.48 -3.16
N ASP A 563 -19.55 9.43 -4.00
CA ASP A 563 -20.78 10.19 -3.84
C ASP A 563 -22.00 9.25 -3.84
N THR A 564 -22.03 8.24 -4.72
CA THR A 564 -23.12 7.26 -4.77
C THR A 564 -23.14 6.39 -3.50
N VAL A 565 -21.98 5.89 -3.07
CA VAL A 565 -21.84 4.97 -1.94
C VAL A 565 -22.06 5.68 -0.59
N LEU A 566 -21.55 6.91 -0.43
CA LEU A 566 -21.67 7.69 0.80
C LEU A 566 -22.96 8.52 0.90
N SER A 567 -23.67 8.77 -0.22
CA SER A 567 -24.93 9.55 -0.19
C SER A 567 -25.97 8.97 0.77
N SER A 568 -26.02 7.65 0.92
CA SER A 568 -26.94 6.95 1.82
C SER A 568 -26.51 7.03 3.30
N VAL A 569 -25.23 7.31 3.58
CA VAL A 569 -24.62 7.26 4.92
C VAL A 569 -24.37 8.66 5.49
N SER A 570 -24.12 9.67 4.65
CA SER A 570 -23.48 10.94 5.05
C SER A 570 -24.34 11.96 5.82
N SER A 571 -25.67 11.92 5.75
CA SER A 571 -26.50 12.98 6.39
C SER A 571 -26.58 12.82 7.91
N SER A 572 -26.74 11.59 8.41
CA SER A 572 -26.84 11.30 9.84
C SER A 572 -25.50 11.41 10.58
N LEU A 573 -24.39 11.14 9.90
CA LEU A 573 -23.04 11.17 10.50
C LEU A 573 -22.53 12.58 10.79
N LYS A 574 -23.01 13.59 10.06
CA LYS A 574 -22.57 14.99 10.20
C LYS A 574 -23.17 15.72 11.41
N SER A 575 -24.12 15.11 12.11
CA SER A 575 -24.74 15.74 13.28
C SER A 575 -23.71 15.84 14.42
N PRO A 576 -23.46 17.04 14.98
CA PRO A 576 -22.64 17.18 16.17
C PRO A 576 -23.35 16.57 17.38
N VAL A 577 -22.59 15.92 18.26
CA VAL A 577 -23.10 15.22 19.45
C VAL A 577 -22.57 15.88 20.73
N CYS A 578 -21.31 16.31 20.75
CA CYS A 578 -20.70 17.06 21.84
C CYS A 578 -19.59 17.98 21.32
N ASN A 579 -19.10 18.89 22.15
CA ASN A 579 -17.93 19.73 21.88
C ASN A 579 -16.80 19.30 22.81
N THR A 580 -15.58 19.13 22.29
CA THR A 580 -14.40 18.86 23.11
C THR A 580 -13.52 20.10 23.24
N ASP A 581 -13.11 20.44 24.45
CA ASP A 581 -12.18 21.55 24.74
C ASP A 581 -10.72 21.17 24.43
N VAL A 582 -10.42 19.88 24.41
CA VAL A 582 -9.09 19.32 24.18
C VAL A 582 -9.06 18.49 22.90
N ALA A 583 -7.88 18.32 22.31
CA ALA A 583 -7.67 17.40 21.20
C ALA A 583 -7.74 15.94 21.70
N LEU A 584 -8.54 15.11 21.03
CA LEU A 584 -8.70 13.69 21.32
C LEU A 584 -7.78 12.90 20.39
N ASP A 585 -6.65 12.44 20.91
CA ASP A 585 -5.68 11.64 20.16
C ASP A 585 -6.00 10.14 20.27
N VAL A 586 -6.41 9.55 19.14
CA VAL A 586 -6.80 8.13 19.03
C VAL A 586 -5.84 7.38 18.10
N ARG A 587 -4.63 7.91 17.88
CA ARG A 587 -3.60 7.23 17.08
C ARG A 587 -3.12 5.96 17.79
N SER A 588 -3.09 4.86 17.05
CA SER A 588 -2.79 3.51 17.54
C SER A 588 -1.47 3.43 18.32
N GLN A 589 -0.45 4.18 17.87
CA GLN A 589 0.87 4.21 18.49
C GLN A 589 0.89 4.75 19.93
N TYR A 590 -0.06 5.60 20.31
CA TYR A 590 -0.15 6.17 21.67
C TYR A 590 -1.13 5.38 22.53
N ILE A 591 -2.36 5.16 22.04
CA ILE A 591 -3.41 4.52 22.84
C ILE A 591 -3.07 3.07 23.25
N ARG A 592 -2.13 2.42 22.55
CA ARG A 592 -1.66 1.04 22.83
C ARG A 592 -0.37 0.96 23.65
N THR A 593 0.23 2.10 24.01
CA THR A 593 1.52 2.14 24.72
C THR A 593 1.48 2.96 26.00
N GLU A 594 0.59 3.95 26.09
CA GLU A 594 0.44 4.88 27.21
C GLU A 594 -1.03 5.13 27.58
N GLU A 595 -1.26 5.70 28.77
CA GLU A 595 -2.60 6.07 29.23
C GLU A 595 -3.15 7.23 28.39
N SER A 596 -4.34 7.04 27.80
CA SER A 596 -4.99 8.03 26.93
C SER A 596 -6.25 8.62 27.54
N ALA A 597 -6.34 9.95 27.57
CA ALA A 597 -7.47 10.69 28.12
C ALA A 597 -8.80 10.35 27.42
N VAL A 598 -8.80 10.17 26.10
CA VAL A 598 -10.01 9.82 25.34
C VAL A 598 -10.48 8.40 25.65
N CYS A 599 -9.55 7.45 25.78
CA CYS A 599 -9.87 6.07 26.16
C CYS A 599 -10.47 6.00 27.57
N ASN A 600 -9.90 6.75 28.53
CA ASN A 600 -10.42 6.88 29.88
C ASN A 600 -11.86 7.42 29.88
N TRP A 601 -12.11 8.49 29.12
CA TRP A 601 -13.45 9.10 29.02
C TRP A 601 -14.51 8.13 28.51
N PHE A 602 -14.20 7.34 27.48
CA PHE A 602 -15.12 6.30 27.01
C PHE A 602 -15.36 5.21 28.06
N ALA A 603 -14.31 4.76 28.76
CA ALA A 603 -14.46 3.78 29.84
C ALA A 603 -15.33 4.32 30.99
N ASP A 604 -15.21 5.60 31.33
CA ASP A 604 -16.02 6.26 32.37
C ASP A 604 -17.50 6.34 31.97
N ILE A 605 -17.80 6.64 30.70
CA ILE A 605 -19.18 6.60 30.18
C ILE A 605 -19.78 5.20 30.35
N ILE A 606 -19.04 4.16 29.94
CA ILE A 606 -19.52 2.78 30.04
C ILE A 606 -19.74 2.37 31.49
N ARG A 607 -18.86 2.77 32.40
CA ARG A 607 -19.04 2.55 33.84
C ARG A 607 -20.36 3.16 34.31
N HIS A 608 -20.61 4.43 34.01
CA HIS A 608 -21.81 5.13 34.46
C HIS A 608 -23.10 4.46 33.95
N VAL A 609 -23.12 4.05 32.68
CA VAL A 609 -24.30 3.40 32.08
C VAL A 609 -24.65 2.07 32.76
N TYR A 610 -23.64 1.26 33.05
CA TYR A 610 -23.86 -0.05 33.69
C TYR A 610 -24.03 0.04 35.21
N ASP A 611 -23.45 1.05 35.86
CA ASP A 611 -23.65 1.31 37.28
C ASP A 611 -25.14 1.55 37.61
N ASP A 612 -25.79 2.40 36.80
CA ASP A 612 -27.23 2.66 36.89
C ASP A 612 -28.05 1.39 36.62
N THR A 613 -27.69 0.65 35.56
CA THR A 613 -28.43 -0.56 35.14
C THR A 613 -28.36 -1.68 36.18
N LEU A 614 -27.17 -1.99 36.71
CA LEU A 614 -26.98 -3.04 37.72
C LEU A 614 -27.61 -2.67 39.07
N THR A 615 -27.63 -1.38 39.41
CA THR A 615 -28.32 -0.87 40.59
C THR A 615 -29.84 -1.08 40.48
N MET A 616 -30.43 -0.87 39.29
CA MET A 616 -31.86 -1.14 39.04
C MET A 616 -32.22 -2.64 39.11
N SER A 617 -31.30 -3.53 38.71
CA SER A 617 -31.47 -4.99 38.82
C SER A 617 -31.25 -5.55 40.24
N GLY A 618 -30.96 -4.68 41.22
CA GLY A 618 -30.70 -5.08 42.60
C GLY A 618 -29.35 -5.76 42.82
N CYS A 619 -28.46 -5.71 41.83
CA CYS A 619 -27.13 -6.33 41.89
C CYS A 619 -26.07 -5.42 42.52
N GLY A 620 -26.41 -4.16 42.83
CA GLY A 620 -25.44 -3.11 43.17
C GLY A 620 -24.60 -2.72 41.95
N GLY A 621 -24.12 -1.48 41.91
CA GLY A 621 -23.37 -0.89 40.80
C GLY A 621 -22.18 -1.71 40.25
N SER A 622 -21.61 -1.25 39.14
CA SER A 622 -20.42 -1.84 38.53
C SER A 622 -19.15 -1.46 39.32
N ASP A 623 -18.31 -2.43 39.63
CA ASP A 623 -17.09 -2.15 40.40
C ASP A 623 -16.02 -1.51 39.50
N ALA A 624 -15.84 -2.01 38.28
CA ALA A 624 -14.87 -1.51 37.33
C ALA A 624 -15.22 -1.81 35.87
N VAL A 625 -14.56 -1.10 34.95
CA VAL A 625 -14.54 -1.36 33.51
C VAL A 625 -13.13 -1.78 33.12
N LEU A 626 -13.02 -2.83 32.33
CA LEU A 626 -11.78 -3.25 31.68
C LEU A 626 -12.07 -3.49 30.20
N VAL A 627 -11.53 -2.63 29.34
CA VAL A 627 -11.56 -2.78 27.89
C VAL A 627 -10.13 -2.72 27.33
N CYS A 628 -9.91 -3.27 26.14
CA CYS A 628 -8.60 -3.23 25.49
C CYS A 628 -8.50 -2.00 24.57
N ALA A 629 -7.31 -1.42 24.44
CA ALA A 629 -7.05 -0.25 23.59
C ALA A 629 -7.39 -0.50 22.11
N GLY A 630 -7.31 -1.75 21.66
CA GLY A 630 -7.74 -2.20 20.33
C GLY A 630 -9.23 -2.02 20.05
N THR A 631 -10.03 -1.66 21.06
CA THR A 631 -11.42 -1.22 20.93
C THR A 631 -11.53 0.14 20.24
N PHE A 632 -10.60 1.05 20.51
CA PHE A 632 -10.62 2.41 19.99
C PHE A 632 -9.91 2.46 18.64
N ARG A 633 -10.59 3.02 17.64
CA ARG A 633 -10.15 3.08 16.23
C ARG A 633 -10.14 4.51 15.71
N GLY A 634 -9.86 4.64 14.42
CA GLY A 634 -9.85 5.93 13.73
C GLY A 634 -8.46 6.57 13.60
N ASP A 635 -7.39 6.02 14.18
CA ASP A 635 -5.97 6.39 13.95
C ASP A 635 -5.73 7.86 13.53
N SER A 636 -6.27 8.79 14.32
CA SER A 636 -6.36 10.22 13.99
C SER A 636 -6.60 11.04 15.26
N VAL A 637 -6.63 12.36 15.10
CA VAL A 637 -6.88 13.31 16.19
C VAL A 637 -8.14 14.12 15.90
N TYR A 638 -9.05 14.13 16.87
CA TYR A 638 -10.36 14.80 16.78
C TYR A 638 -10.40 16.05 17.66
N GLY A 639 -11.14 17.08 17.25
CA GLY A 639 -11.23 18.35 17.97
C GLY A 639 -9.92 19.15 18.00
N PRO A 640 -9.81 20.19 18.85
CA PRO A 640 -10.87 20.77 19.70
C PRO A 640 -12.04 21.36 18.89
N GLY A 641 -13.26 21.33 19.44
CA GLY A 641 -14.48 21.76 18.76
C GLY A 641 -15.56 20.66 18.68
N PRO A 642 -16.51 20.76 17.74
CA PRO A 642 -17.62 19.81 17.64
C PRO A 642 -17.13 18.41 17.23
N VAL A 643 -17.57 17.41 17.97
CA VAL A 643 -17.42 15.98 17.69
C VAL A 643 -18.77 15.46 17.17
N THR A 644 -18.74 14.83 16.01
CA THR A 644 -19.92 14.34 15.29
C THR A 644 -20.24 12.89 15.61
N LEU A 645 -21.44 12.45 15.22
CA LEU A 645 -21.82 11.03 15.33
C LEU A 645 -20.91 10.15 14.46
N GLY A 646 -20.46 10.66 13.31
CA GLY A 646 -19.44 10.03 12.47
C GLY A 646 -18.15 9.76 13.25
N ASP A 647 -17.63 10.77 13.95
CA ASP A 647 -16.39 10.64 14.72
C ASP A 647 -16.53 9.57 15.84
N ILE A 648 -17.67 9.50 16.54
CA ILE A 648 -17.90 8.48 17.58
C ILE A 648 -17.97 7.07 17.00
N LEU A 649 -18.66 6.89 15.87
CA LEU A 649 -18.75 5.60 15.20
C LEU A 649 -17.40 5.19 14.59
N GLU A 650 -16.58 6.16 14.18
CA GLU A 650 -15.24 5.92 13.67
C GLU A 650 -14.28 5.47 14.77
N ILE A 651 -14.40 6.05 15.96
CA ILE A 651 -13.64 5.63 17.14
C ILE A 651 -14.13 4.28 17.66
N LEU A 652 -15.42 3.99 17.60
CA LEU A 652 -16.05 2.77 18.12
C LEU A 652 -16.80 2.00 17.01
N PRO A 653 -16.08 1.40 16.04
CA PRO A 653 -16.70 0.79 14.87
C PRO A 653 -17.24 -0.62 15.12
N PHE A 654 -16.87 -1.24 16.26
CA PHE A 654 -17.26 -2.60 16.57
C PHE A 654 -18.71 -2.70 17.07
N GLU A 655 -19.37 -3.76 16.64
CA GLU A 655 -20.78 -4.04 16.94
C GLU A 655 -20.97 -5.05 18.08
N ASP A 656 -19.90 -5.51 18.71
CA ASP A 656 -20.00 -6.45 19.83
C ASP A 656 -20.58 -5.76 21.07
N PRO A 657 -21.42 -6.47 21.84
CA PRO A 657 -22.05 -5.96 23.03
C PRO A 657 -21.06 -5.81 24.19
N ILE A 658 -21.35 -4.84 25.05
CA ILE A 658 -20.74 -4.74 26.37
C ILE A 658 -21.45 -5.71 27.32
N VAL A 659 -20.66 -6.55 27.99
CA VAL A 659 -21.10 -7.57 28.95
C VAL A 659 -20.60 -7.24 30.35
N VAL A 660 -21.22 -7.83 31.36
CA VAL A 660 -20.79 -7.70 32.75
C VAL A 660 -20.48 -9.08 33.29
N ILE A 661 -19.25 -9.27 33.74
CA ILE A 661 -18.77 -10.53 34.29
C ILE A 661 -18.36 -10.36 35.75
N GLU A 662 -18.67 -11.37 36.55
CA GLU A 662 -18.24 -11.47 37.94
C GLU A 662 -16.94 -12.29 38.00
N LEU A 663 -15.85 -11.65 38.43
CA LEU A 663 -14.50 -12.21 38.45
C LEU A 663 -13.90 -12.17 39.85
N ASP A 664 -13.09 -13.17 40.20
CA ASP A 664 -12.28 -13.14 41.41
C ASP A 664 -11.05 -12.23 41.24
N GLY A 665 -10.45 -11.83 42.37
CA GLY A 665 -9.24 -11.01 42.36
C GLY A 665 -8.10 -11.65 41.55
N ALA A 666 -7.95 -12.98 41.63
CA ALA A 666 -6.92 -13.70 40.89
C ALA A 666 -7.07 -13.55 39.37
N SER A 667 -8.28 -13.74 38.82
CA SER A 667 -8.51 -13.64 37.37
C SER A 667 -8.40 -12.21 36.86
N LEU A 668 -8.78 -11.21 37.67
CA LEU A 668 -8.58 -9.80 37.31
C LEU A 668 -7.08 -9.44 37.23
N TRP A 669 -6.27 -9.93 38.17
CA TRP A 669 -4.81 -9.77 38.11
C TRP A 669 -4.20 -10.49 36.91
N ASP A 670 -4.61 -11.73 36.64
CA ASP A 670 -4.14 -12.49 35.47
C ASP A 670 -4.51 -11.77 34.16
N ALA A 671 -5.70 -11.18 34.07
CA ALA A 671 -6.13 -10.40 32.90
C ALA A 671 -5.28 -9.13 32.71
N LEU A 672 -5.01 -8.38 33.78
CA LEU A 672 -4.15 -7.19 33.74
C LEU A 672 -2.69 -7.54 33.40
N GLU A 673 -2.15 -8.63 33.96
CA GLU A 673 -0.82 -9.13 33.60
C GLU A 673 -0.75 -9.54 32.12
N SER A 674 -1.76 -10.23 31.61
CA SER A 674 -1.84 -10.60 30.19
C SER A 674 -1.91 -9.37 29.28
N SER A 675 -2.68 -8.34 29.68
CA SER A 675 -2.82 -7.08 28.95
C SER A 675 -1.51 -6.31 28.83
N LEU A 676 -0.63 -6.43 29.83
CA LEU A 676 0.66 -5.75 29.85
C LEU A 676 1.81 -6.66 29.43
N ALA A 677 1.61 -7.96 29.19
CA ALA A 677 2.67 -8.94 28.97
C ALA A 677 3.54 -8.65 27.75
N THR A 678 2.95 -8.09 26.70
CA THR A 678 3.60 -7.91 25.40
C THR A 678 4.11 -6.49 25.16
N TRP A 679 3.85 -5.56 26.09
CA TRP A 679 4.41 -4.21 26.06
C TRP A 679 5.96 -4.27 25.95
N PRO A 680 6.60 -3.42 25.13
CA PRO A 680 6.05 -2.28 24.40
C PRO A 680 5.48 -2.60 23.01
N ALA A 681 5.26 -3.87 22.64
CA ALA A 681 4.61 -4.18 21.37
C ALA A 681 3.22 -3.51 21.33
N GLN A 682 2.91 -2.75 20.27
CA GLN A 682 1.67 -1.97 20.06
C GLN A 682 0.43 -2.87 19.86
N GLU A 683 0.20 -3.77 20.80
CA GLU A 683 -0.90 -4.73 20.77
C GLU A 683 -2.21 -4.09 21.18
N GLY A 684 -3.31 -4.57 20.60
CA GLY A 684 -4.65 -4.14 20.96
C GLY A 684 -4.98 -4.41 22.43
N ARG A 685 -4.32 -5.40 23.06
CA ARG A 685 -4.58 -5.82 24.44
C ARG A 685 -4.21 -4.82 25.54
N PHE A 686 -3.55 -3.70 25.23
CA PHE A 686 -3.18 -2.71 26.25
C PHE A 686 -4.41 -2.28 27.06
N PRO A 687 -4.35 -2.26 28.41
CA PRO A 687 -5.55 -2.12 29.23
C PRO A 687 -6.05 -0.66 29.27
N VAL A 688 -7.35 -0.49 29.12
CA VAL A 688 -8.07 0.76 29.40
C VAL A 688 -9.06 0.47 30.52
N VAL A 689 -8.93 1.23 31.62
CA VAL A 689 -9.65 0.95 32.86
C VAL A 689 -10.48 2.14 33.32
N SER A 690 -11.61 1.83 33.97
CA SER A 690 -12.36 2.78 34.80
C SER A 690 -12.74 2.10 36.10
N GLY A 691 -12.75 2.83 37.22
CA GLY A 691 -12.98 2.22 38.53
C GLY A 691 -11.78 1.51 39.15
N LEU A 692 -10.67 1.37 38.42
CA LEU A 692 -9.43 0.79 38.92
C LEU A 692 -8.29 1.79 38.85
N ARG A 693 -7.40 1.73 39.82
CA ARG A 693 -6.03 2.25 39.72
C ARG A 693 -5.09 1.05 39.63
N VAL A 694 -4.24 1.03 38.63
CA VAL A 694 -3.27 -0.04 38.35
C VAL A 694 -1.87 0.59 38.35
N SER A 695 -1.02 0.12 39.24
CA SER A 695 0.41 0.44 39.25
C SER A 695 1.15 -0.74 38.67
N TRP A 696 2.04 -0.48 37.71
CA TRP A 696 2.83 -1.51 37.03
C TRP A 696 4.26 -1.02 36.78
N ASP A 697 5.19 -1.93 36.47
CA ASP A 697 6.59 -1.62 36.16
C ASP A 697 6.99 -2.29 34.85
N SER A 698 7.23 -1.46 33.83
CA SER A 698 7.56 -1.93 32.48
C SER A 698 8.92 -2.65 32.37
N ARG A 699 9.81 -2.47 33.35
CA ARG A 699 11.13 -3.11 33.40
C ARG A 699 11.06 -4.56 33.88
N ARG A 700 9.92 -4.99 34.43
CA ARG A 700 9.74 -6.35 34.94
C ARG A 700 9.38 -7.33 33.84
N LYS A 701 9.63 -8.62 34.12
CA LYS A 701 9.33 -9.70 33.18
C LYS A 701 7.81 -9.82 32.98
N PRO A 702 7.35 -10.19 31.76
CA PRO A 702 5.93 -10.48 31.50
C PRO A 702 5.35 -11.45 32.54
N GLY A 703 4.18 -11.12 33.12
CA GLY A 703 3.53 -11.89 34.18
C GLY A 703 3.88 -11.46 35.62
N GLU A 704 4.82 -10.53 35.79
CA GLU A 704 5.17 -9.89 37.08
C GLU A 704 5.21 -8.36 36.96
N ARG A 705 4.50 -7.80 35.98
CA ARG A 705 4.55 -6.36 35.66
C ARG A 705 3.61 -5.56 36.55
N VAL A 706 2.49 -6.13 36.98
CA VAL A 706 1.51 -5.45 37.84
C VAL A 706 2.03 -5.44 39.28
N LEU A 707 2.18 -4.24 39.84
CA LEU A 707 2.63 -4.03 41.22
C LEU A 707 1.47 -3.99 42.20
N GLY A 708 0.34 -3.42 41.79
CA GLY A 708 -0.83 -3.28 42.62
C GLY A 708 -2.06 -2.82 41.84
N VAL A 709 -3.21 -3.24 42.34
CA VAL A 709 -4.53 -2.90 41.79
C VAL A 709 -5.40 -2.42 42.94
N TRP A 710 -6.04 -1.27 42.78
CA TRP A 710 -6.96 -0.68 43.76
C TRP A 710 -8.28 -0.34 43.09
N LEU A 711 -9.39 -0.58 43.79
CA LEU A 711 -10.66 0.04 43.44
C LEU A 711 -10.61 1.52 43.77
N THR A 712 -11.16 2.31 42.87
CA THR A 712 -11.23 3.75 43.04
C THR A 712 -12.60 4.19 43.52
N LYS A 713 -12.61 5.22 44.37
CA LYS A 713 -13.83 5.86 44.86
C LYS A 713 -13.72 7.37 44.67
N GLU A 714 -14.79 7.97 44.18
CA GLU A 714 -14.92 9.42 44.13
C GLU A 714 -15.06 9.97 45.56
N VAL A 715 -14.26 10.98 45.89
CA VAL A 715 -14.37 11.68 47.17
C VAL A 715 -15.45 12.74 47.06
N GLU A 716 -16.55 12.54 47.79
CA GLU A 716 -17.57 13.56 47.98
C GLU A 716 -16.91 14.87 48.46
N ASP A 717 -17.16 15.97 47.74
CA ASP A 717 -16.68 17.34 48.00
C ASP A 717 -15.26 17.73 47.60
N SER A 718 -14.61 16.95 46.73
CA SER A 718 -13.29 17.28 46.19
C SER A 718 -13.35 17.72 44.73
N HIS A 719 -13.97 18.87 44.47
CA HIS A 719 -13.80 19.50 43.16
C HIS A 719 -12.42 20.18 43.14
N THR A 720 -11.50 19.65 42.35
CA THR A 720 -10.32 20.43 41.95
C THR A 720 -10.74 21.34 40.82
N HIS A 721 -10.65 22.64 41.02
CA HIS A 721 -10.74 23.59 39.92
C HIS A 721 -9.52 23.37 39.02
N GLY A 722 -9.74 22.77 37.85
CA GLY A 722 -8.74 22.81 36.79
C GLY A 722 -8.47 24.25 36.36
N GLU A 723 -7.34 24.52 35.71
CA GLU A 723 -7.01 25.87 35.18
C GLU A 723 -8.09 26.42 34.22
N SER A 724 -8.98 25.56 33.71
CA SER A 724 -10.12 25.87 32.85
C SER A 724 -11.45 26.14 33.58
N GLY A 725 -11.51 26.00 34.92
CA GLY A 725 -12.71 26.30 35.71
C GLY A 725 -13.80 25.21 35.70
N HIS A 726 -13.48 23.99 35.30
CA HIS A 726 -14.37 22.83 35.41
C HIS A 726 -14.08 21.99 36.67
N ASP A 727 -15.14 21.50 37.31
CA ASP A 727 -15.10 20.71 38.54
C ASP A 727 -14.94 19.22 38.22
N THR A 728 -13.72 18.68 38.28
CA THR A 728 -13.46 17.24 38.18
C THR A 728 -13.45 16.61 39.58
N PRO A 729 -14.20 15.52 39.85
CA PRO A 729 -14.18 14.85 41.15
C PRO A 729 -12.79 14.22 41.40
N GLN A 730 -12.20 14.40 42.60
CA GLN A 730 -10.98 13.67 42.94
C GLN A 730 -11.30 12.20 43.20
N ILE A 731 -10.49 11.34 42.59
CA ILE A 731 -10.60 9.89 42.67
C ILE A 731 -9.50 9.37 43.60
N ILE A 732 -9.88 8.74 44.73
CA ILE A 732 -8.94 8.14 45.69
C ILE A 732 -8.94 6.61 45.61
N ASP A 733 -7.83 6.02 46.04
CA ASP A 733 -7.73 4.58 46.29
C ASP A 733 -8.59 4.21 47.50
N SER A 734 -9.52 3.28 47.27
CA SER A 734 -10.49 2.86 48.27
C SER A 734 -10.13 1.51 48.88
N MET A 735 -9.91 0.49 48.04
CA MET A 735 -9.68 -0.88 48.48
C MET A 735 -8.64 -1.56 47.57
N PRO A 736 -7.53 -2.07 48.12
CA PRO A 736 -6.61 -2.91 47.36
C PRO A 736 -7.29 -4.22 46.96
N ILE A 737 -7.15 -4.61 45.69
CA ILE A 737 -7.59 -5.91 45.20
C ILE A 737 -6.45 -6.89 45.40
N GLU A 738 -6.54 -7.76 46.39
CA GLU A 738 -5.54 -8.81 46.62
C GLU A 738 -5.75 -10.00 45.68
N ARG A 739 -4.67 -10.51 45.08
CA ARG A 739 -4.70 -11.68 44.20
C ARG A 739 -5.21 -12.95 44.90
N SER A 740 -5.02 -13.07 46.22
CA SER A 740 -5.47 -14.20 47.05
C SER A 740 -6.88 -14.03 47.62
N SER A 741 -7.55 -12.90 47.37
CA SER A 741 -8.89 -12.67 47.89
C SER A 741 -9.92 -13.50 47.10
N GLY A 742 -10.78 -14.22 47.82
CA GLY A 742 -11.95 -14.88 47.24
C GLY A 742 -13.12 -13.92 46.95
N GLN A 743 -12.90 -12.61 47.12
CA GLN A 743 -13.89 -11.59 46.77
C GLN A 743 -14.07 -11.53 45.25
N THR A 744 -15.32 -11.46 44.84
CA THR A 744 -15.70 -11.26 43.44
C THR A 744 -15.98 -9.79 43.15
N PHE A 745 -15.68 -9.37 41.93
CA PHE A 745 -15.82 -8.02 41.42
C PHE A 745 -16.62 -8.06 40.12
N LYS A 746 -17.51 -7.08 39.94
CA LYS A 746 -18.33 -6.92 38.74
C LYS A 746 -17.59 -6.05 37.75
N ILE A 747 -17.02 -6.70 36.74
CA ILE A 747 -16.21 -6.07 35.70
C ILE A 747 -17.05 -5.94 34.43
N VAL A 748 -17.20 -4.71 33.96
CA VAL A 748 -17.81 -4.40 32.67
C VAL A 748 -16.73 -4.53 31.59
N THR A 749 -16.97 -5.32 30.56
CA THR A 749 -16.01 -5.58 29.48
C THR A 749 -16.72 -5.85 28.17
N ARG A 750 -15.99 -6.04 27.08
CA ARG A 750 -16.53 -6.44 25.78
C ARG A 750 -16.74 -7.94 25.72
N GLU A 751 -17.77 -8.41 25.02
CA GLU A 751 -17.98 -9.84 24.77
C GLU A 751 -16.72 -10.49 24.19
N TYR A 752 -16.12 -9.84 23.19
CA TYR A 752 -14.85 -10.25 22.59
C TYR A 752 -13.76 -10.56 23.63
N MET A 753 -13.65 -9.76 24.69
CA MET A 753 -12.67 -9.99 25.76
C MET A 753 -13.13 -11.08 26.74
N ALA A 754 -14.43 -11.13 27.06
CA ALA A 754 -15.01 -12.17 27.92
C ALA A 754 -14.86 -13.58 27.30
N GLU A 755 -14.91 -13.68 25.98
CA GLU A 755 -14.61 -14.88 25.19
C GLU A 755 -13.10 -15.16 25.06
N GLY A 756 -12.25 -14.43 25.78
CA GLY A 756 -10.82 -14.67 25.90
C GLY A 756 -9.98 -14.32 24.68
N HIS A 757 -10.55 -13.64 23.68
CA HIS A 757 -9.78 -13.12 22.55
C HIS A 757 -8.71 -12.12 23.01
N ASP A 758 -7.70 -11.90 22.15
CA ASP A 758 -6.57 -10.97 22.40
C ASP A 758 -5.75 -11.31 23.67
N GLY A 759 -5.83 -12.56 24.15
CA GLY A 759 -5.08 -13.07 25.30
C GLY A 759 -5.79 -12.93 26.65
N PHE A 760 -7.07 -12.55 26.66
CA PHE A 760 -7.87 -12.38 27.88
C PHE A 760 -8.51 -13.68 28.40
N GLU A 761 -7.85 -14.84 28.24
CA GLU A 761 -8.35 -16.16 28.67
C GLU A 761 -8.76 -16.23 30.15
N ALA A 762 -8.20 -15.36 31.00
CA ALA A 762 -8.60 -15.24 32.40
C ALA A 762 -10.06 -14.76 32.58
N LEU A 763 -10.59 -13.96 31.65
CA LEU A 763 -11.96 -13.42 31.72
C LEU A 763 -13.03 -14.51 31.50
N LYS A 764 -12.72 -15.58 30.76
CA LYS A 764 -13.62 -16.75 30.58
C LYS A 764 -13.98 -17.45 31.89
N ARG A 765 -13.17 -17.27 32.94
CA ARG A 765 -13.41 -17.86 34.27
C ARG A 765 -14.57 -17.15 34.99
N GLY A 766 -14.92 -15.95 34.55
CA GLY A 766 -15.96 -15.13 35.16
C GLY A 766 -17.37 -15.60 34.84
N ARG A 767 -18.29 -15.33 35.76
CA ARG A 767 -19.71 -15.61 35.56
C ARG A 767 -20.39 -14.41 34.91
N HIS A 768 -21.08 -14.60 33.79
CA HIS A 768 -21.85 -13.53 33.16
C HIS A 768 -23.05 -13.13 34.03
N LEU A 769 -23.14 -11.84 34.35
CA LEU A 769 -24.29 -11.19 34.95
C LEU A 769 -25.17 -10.51 33.90
N ILE A 770 -24.53 -9.95 32.88
CA ILE A 770 -25.15 -9.47 31.65
C ILE A 770 -24.42 -10.16 30.51
N ASP A 771 -25.16 -10.97 29.76
CA ASP A 771 -24.71 -11.71 28.59
C ASP A 771 -24.85 -10.88 27.31
N ASP A 772 -24.46 -11.48 26.19
CA ASP A 772 -24.53 -10.92 24.84
C ASP A 772 -25.97 -10.60 24.41
N GLU A 773 -26.95 -11.42 24.81
CA GLU A 773 -28.37 -11.19 24.53
C GLU A 773 -28.91 -9.93 25.21
N SER A 774 -28.39 -9.61 26.41
CA SER A 774 -28.82 -8.47 27.23
C SER A 774 -27.93 -7.24 27.08
N GLY A 775 -26.70 -7.41 26.58
CA GLY A 775 -25.72 -6.37 26.39
C GLY A 775 -26.08 -5.39 25.26
N GLN A 776 -25.45 -4.22 25.25
CA GLN A 776 -25.63 -3.23 24.18
C GLN A 776 -24.29 -2.84 23.56
N ILE A 777 -24.35 -2.49 22.28
CA ILE A 777 -23.19 -2.02 21.51
C ILE A 777 -22.63 -0.74 22.14
N MET A 778 -21.31 -0.69 22.30
CA MET A 778 -20.61 0.42 22.95
C MET A 778 -20.92 1.78 22.32
N SER A 779 -20.91 1.89 20.99
CA SER A 779 -21.25 3.12 20.27
C SER A 779 -22.69 3.60 20.52
N THR A 780 -23.63 2.66 20.68
CA THR A 780 -25.03 2.96 21.03
C THR A 780 -25.13 3.48 22.46
N LEU A 781 -24.38 2.89 23.39
CA LEU A 781 -24.35 3.34 24.79
C LEU A 781 -23.81 4.76 24.92
N VAL A 782 -22.68 5.05 24.27
CA VAL A 782 -22.09 6.39 24.25
C VAL A 782 -23.07 7.39 23.63
N ARG A 783 -23.67 7.06 22.48
CA ARG A 783 -24.66 7.93 21.84
C ARG A 783 -25.85 8.24 22.77
N LYS A 784 -26.43 7.20 23.40
CA LYS A 784 -27.55 7.37 24.33
C LYS A 784 -27.16 8.21 25.54
N TYR A 785 -25.96 7.98 26.09
CA TYR A 785 -25.44 8.76 27.21
C TYR A 785 -25.29 10.24 26.86
N LEU A 786 -24.70 10.55 25.71
CA LEU A 786 -24.51 11.94 25.26
C LEU A 786 -25.84 12.64 24.96
N MET A 787 -26.77 11.97 24.28
CA MET A 787 -28.11 12.50 24.02
C MET A 787 -28.89 12.73 25.32
N GLY A 788 -28.84 11.78 26.26
CA GLY A 788 -29.47 11.91 27.58
C GLY A 788 -28.87 13.05 28.38
N SER A 789 -27.55 13.19 28.38
CA SER A 789 -26.84 14.28 29.06
C SER A 789 -27.18 15.65 28.46
N HIS A 790 -27.27 15.74 27.13
CA HIS A 790 -27.71 16.95 26.43
C HIS A 790 -29.15 17.33 26.80
N PHE A 791 -30.07 16.35 26.84
CA PHE A 791 -31.44 16.57 27.29
C PHE A 791 -31.48 17.08 28.74
N VAL A 792 -30.76 16.44 29.67
CA VAL A 792 -30.68 16.87 31.07
C VAL A 792 -30.10 18.29 31.18
N ASN A 793 -29.09 18.63 30.38
CA ASN A 793 -28.50 19.97 30.35
C ASN A 793 -29.51 21.02 29.87
N ILE A 794 -30.22 20.77 28.76
CA ILE A 794 -31.29 21.64 28.26
C ILE A 794 -32.37 21.83 29.33
N MET A 795 -32.85 20.74 29.92
CA MET A 795 -33.86 20.80 30.97
C MET A 795 -33.36 21.55 32.21
N SER A 796 -32.11 21.36 32.62
CA SER A 796 -31.51 22.14 33.72
C SER A 796 -31.53 23.64 33.42
N LYS A 797 -31.16 24.03 32.18
CA LYS A 797 -31.17 25.44 31.72
C LYS A 797 -32.59 26.02 31.61
N LEU A 798 -33.53 25.27 31.05
CA LEU A 798 -34.94 25.67 30.93
C LEU A 798 -35.60 25.88 32.29
N VAL A 799 -35.24 25.08 33.29
CA VAL A 799 -35.78 25.27 34.64
C VAL A 799 -35.04 26.36 35.43
N SER A 800 -33.82 26.71 35.03
CA SER A 800 -33.14 27.94 35.51
C SER A 800 -33.81 29.22 34.98
N SER A 801 -34.52 29.14 33.85
CA SER A 801 -35.30 30.21 33.24
C SER A 801 -36.77 30.04 33.62
N SER A 802 -37.10 30.42 34.85
CA SER A 802 -38.41 30.20 35.47
C SER A 802 -39.58 30.72 34.62
N HIS A 803 -40.40 29.83 34.05
CA HIS A 803 -41.88 29.98 34.02
C HIS A 803 -42.73 28.80 33.48
N GLU A 804 -42.17 27.70 32.96
CA GLU A 804 -43.01 26.63 32.34
C GLU A 804 -42.65 25.20 32.76
N LEU A 805 -42.61 24.91 34.07
CA LEU A 805 -42.47 23.54 34.58
C LEU A 805 -43.79 22.74 34.61
N ALA A 806 -44.95 23.38 34.39
CA ALA A 806 -46.26 22.80 34.66
C ALA A 806 -46.70 21.69 33.67
N ASN A 807 -46.01 21.54 32.54
CA ASN A 807 -46.39 20.63 31.45
C ASN A 807 -45.44 19.42 31.29
N LEU A 808 -44.48 19.24 32.19
CA LEU A 808 -43.52 18.15 32.10
C LEU A 808 -44.08 16.87 32.74
N HIS A 809 -43.70 15.72 32.18
CA HIS A 809 -44.04 14.42 32.76
C HIS A 809 -43.47 14.33 34.20
N PRO A 810 -44.21 13.77 35.18
CA PRO A 810 -43.81 13.74 36.61
C PRO A 810 -42.43 13.14 36.85
N THR A 811 -42.05 12.14 36.03
CA THR A 811 -40.71 11.54 36.07
C THR A 811 -39.61 12.50 35.64
N THR A 812 -39.83 13.27 34.59
CA THR A 812 -38.86 14.25 34.09
C THR A 812 -38.72 15.39 35.10
N GLN A 813 -39.84 15.79 35.71
CA GLN A 813 -39.85 16.74 36.81
C GLN A 813 -39.06 16.24 38.03
N SER A 814 -39.16 14.95 38.38
CA SER A 814 -38.41 14.36 39.50
C SER A 814 -36.91 14.20 39.24
N VAL A 815 -36.49 13.93 37.99
CA VAL A 815 -35.07 14.01 37.58
C VAL A 815 -34.57 15.44 37.74
N ILE A 816 -35.32 16.42 37.22
CA ILE A 816 -34.90 17.82 37.24
C ILE A 816 -34.85 18.36 38.67
N GLU A 817 -35.84 18.07 39.51
CA GLU A 817 -35.84 18.44 40.93
C GLU A 817 -34.66 17.81 41.69
N ARG A 818 -34.28 16.57 41.35
CA ARG A 818 -33.08 15.90 41.90
C ARG A 818 -31.80 16.61 41.48
N GLU A 819 -31.67 17.01 40.22
CA GLU A 819 -30.51 17.77 39.71
C GLU A 819 -30.46 19.22 40.23
N GLN A 820 -31.62 19.84 40.44
CA GLN A 820 -31.71 21.19 41.02
C GLN A 820 -31.42 21.22 42.51
N ALA A 821 -31.83 20.18 43.25
CA ALA A 821 -31.46 20.00 44.65
C ALA A 821 -29.93 19.88 44.85
N ARG A 822 -29.17 19.54 43.80
CA ARG A 822 -27.69 19.51 43.83
C ARG A 822 -27.06 20.91 43.78
N LYS A 823 -27.73 21.94 43.24
CA LYS A 823 -27.14 23.28 43.01
C LYS A 823 -27.23 24.27 44.19
N SER A 824 -28.01 24.04 45.25
CA SER A 824 -28.02 24.94 46.44
C SER A 824 -27.87 24.26 47.80
N ALA A 825 -27.56 22.96 47.81
CA ALA A 825 -27.61 22.14 49.01
C ALA A 825 -26.27 21.53 49.45
N SER A 826 -25.13 21.95 48.89
CA SER A 826 -23.82 21.39 49.27
C SER A 826 -23.49 21.53 50.76
N THR A 827 -24.09 22.52 51.46
CA THR A 827 -23.82 22.76 52.88
C THR A 827 -24.83 22.10 53.83
N ARG A 828 -26.06 21.78 53.39
CA ARG A 828 -27.08 21.15 54.26
C ARG A 828 -27.25 19.65 53.99
N TRP A 829 -26.87 19.14 52.83
CA TRP A 829 -26.92 17.71 52.52
C TRP A 829 -25.79 16.89 53.12
N LYS A 830 -24.63 17.46 53.49
CA LYS A 830 -23.60 16.71 54.24
C LYS A 830 -24.11 16.20 55.60
N HIS A 831 -25.07 16.90 56.20
CA HIS A 831 -25.63 16.55 57.50
C HIS A 831 -26.86 15.63 57.39
N ALA A 832 -27.69 15.79 56.34
CA ALA A 832 -28.88 14.97 56.12
C ALA A 832 -28.57 13.66 55.35
N ALA A 833 -27.61 13.66 54.44
CA ALA A 833 -27.17 12.45 53.71
C ALA A 833 -26.51 11.43 54.64
N LYS A 834 -25.81 11.90 55.70
CA LYS A 834 -25.27 11.06 56.78
C LYS A 834 -26.35 10.31 57.58
N LEU A 835 -27.58 10.80 57.59
CA LEU A 835 -28.73 10.20 58.29
C LEU A 835 -29.63 9.37 57.35
N ALA A 836 -29.65 9.66 56.04
CA ALA A 836 -30.51 8.99 55.07
C ALA A 836 -29.84 7.82 54.32
N LEU A 837 -28.50 7.74 54.30
CA LEU A 837 -27.74 6.62 53.70
C LEU A 837 -28.00 5.26 54.36
N HIS A 838 -28.69 5.21 55.51
CA HIS A 838 -28.81 3.96 56.27
C HIS A 838 -30.08 3.14 55.99
N TRP A 839 -31.17 3.69 55.45
CA TRP A 839 -32.44 2.95 55.33
C TRP A 839 -32.94 2.78 53.89
N HIS A 840 -33.19 1.51 53.55
CA HIS A 840 -33.74 0.93 52.33
C HIS A 840 -34.49 1.90 51.39
N LYS A 841 -34.05 2.01 50.14
CA LYS A 841 -34.86 2.59 49.04
C LYS A 841 -35.43 1.49 48.15
N SER A 842 -36.75 1.51 47.98
CA SER A 842 -37.56 0.46 47.38
C SER A 842 -37.68 0.56 45.85
N GLN A 843 -37.98 -0.58 45.21
CA GLN A 843 -38.15 -0.77 43.76
C GLN A 843 -39.08 0.25 43.08
N ALA A 844 -40.07 0.81 43.79
CA ALA A 844 -41.03 1.77 43.22
C ALA A 844 -40.37 3.09 42.79
N HIS A 845 -39.26 3.48 43.44
CA HIS A 845 -38.53 4.70 43.13
C HIS A 845 -37.80 4.65 41.76
N TYR A 846 -37.46 3.45 41.29
CA TYR A 846 -36.76 3.23 40.03
C TYR A 846 -37.71 2.89 38.87
N GLN A 847 -38.89 2.34 39.17
CA GLN A 847 -39.93 2.08 38.15
C GLN A 847 -40.47 3.33 37.47
N ASP A 848 -40.46 4.50 38.15
CA ASP A 848 -40.91 5.74 37.53
C ASP A 848 -39.91 6.29 36.51
N HIS A 849 -38.60 6.15 36.74
CA HIS A 849 -37.54 6.61 35.81
C HIS A 849 -37.40 5.76 34.53
N LEU A 850 -37.81 4.49 34.58
CA LEU A 850 -37.82 3.56 33.45
C LEU A 850 -39.07 3.66 32.55
N ARG A 851 -40.06 4.52 32.87
CA ARG A 851 -41.28 4.68 32.04
C ARG A 851 -41.21 5.81 31.00
N VAL A 852 -40.15 6.61 30.98
CA VAL A 852 -39.93 7.65 29.95
C VAL A 852 -39.51 7.09 28.57
N PRO A 853 -38.72 6.01 28.43
CA PRO A 853 -38.28 5.57 27.11
C PRO A 853 -39.32 4.77 26.30
N ILE A 854 -40.52 4.49 26.84
CA ILE A 854 -41.50 3.60 26.17
C ILE A 854 -42.85 4.28 25.89
N MET A 855 -43.12 5.52 26.31
CA MET A 855 -44.43 6.14 26.03
C MET A 855 -44.45 7.54 25.42
N GLU A 856 -43.32 8.13 25.05
CA GLU A 856 -43.33 9.40 24.33
C GLU A 856 -42.60 9.32 22.99
N SER A 857 -43.32 9.69 21.93
CA SER A 857 -42.74 9.84 20.60
C SER A 857 -41.71 10.97 20.63
N MET A 858 -40.49 10.68 20.16
CA MET A 858 -39.36 11.61 20.06
C MET A 858 -39.53 12.73 19.00
N HIS A 859 -40.76 13.06 18.60
CA HIS A 859 -41.07 14.08 17.59
C HIS A 859 -40.53 15.47 17.91
N ALA A 860 -40.23 15.78 19.17
CA ALA A 860 -39.66 17.08 19.58
C ALA A 860 -38.12 17.17 19.44
N VAL A 861 -37.44 16.06 19.16
CA VAL A 861 -35.97 15.98 19.04
C VAL A 861 -35.53 15.74 17.59
N ASP A 862 -36.49 15.49 16.68
CA ASP A 862 -36.25 15.45 15.24
C ASP A 862 -36.30 16.90 14.71
N PRO A 863 -35.28 17.42 14.01
CA PRO A 863 -35.34 18.75 13.39
C PRO A 863 -36.48 18.87 12.35
N CYS A 864 -37.16 17.77 12.02
CA CYS A 864 -38.30 17.71 11.12
C CYS A 864 -39.64 17.67 11.89
N ASP A 865 -40.37 18.79 11.88
CA ASP A 865 -41.73 18.90 12.41
C ASP A 865 -42.72 18.08 11.55
N GLY A 866 -42.89 16.82 11.91
CA GLY A 866 -43.78 15.88 11.22
C GLY A 866 -45.26 16.30 11.23
N GLU A 867 -45.67 17.22 12.11
CA GLU A 867 -47.04 17.75 12.13
C GLU A 867 -47.26 18.80 11.03
N LYS A 868 -46.27 19.66 10.76
CA LYS A 868 -46.30 20.62 9.64
C LYS A 868 -46.21 19.96 8.26
N MET A 869 -45.40 18.91 8.12
CA MET A 869 -45.32 18.13 6.87
C MET A 869 -46.62 17.40 6.54
N ARG A 870 -47.28 16.81 7.55
CA ARG A 870 -48.60 16.15 7.37
C ARG A 870 -49.70 17.14 7.00
N ARG A 871 -49.52 18.44 7.27
CA ARG A 871 -50.41 19.54 6.87
C ARG A 871 -49.96 20.25 5.58
N GLY A 872 -48.88 19.80 4.93
CA GLY A 872 -48.43 20.31 3.63
C GLY A 872 -47.67 21.63 3.65
N HIS A 873 -47.11 22.04 4.79
CA HIS A 873 -46.29 23.25 4.86
C HIS A 873 -44.79 22.94 4.70
N VAL A 874 -44.16 23.56 3.71
CA VAL A 874 -42.71 23.51 3.46
C VAL A 874 -42.02 24.53 4.37
N GLN A 875 -41.03 24.11 5.16
CA GLN A 875 -40.18 25.02 5.94
C GLN A 875 -39.12 25.64 5.01
N ASN A 876 -39.05 26.98 5.01
CA ASN A 876 -38.16 27.77 4.15
C ASN A 876 -37.12 28.59 4.93
N GLU A 877 -36.90 28.35 6.23
CA GLU A 877 -35.82 29.03 6.96
C GLU A 877 -34.92 28.04 7.70
N PRO A 878 -33.57 28.18 7.56
CA PRO A 878 -32.64 27.40 8.34
C PRO A 878 -32.63 27.94 9.77
N VAL A 879 -33.07 27.11 10.72
CA VAL A 879 -32.81 27.39 12.15
C VAL A 879 -31.30 27.34 12.32
N SER A 880 -30.69 28.47 12.66
CA SER A 880 -29.31 28.51 13.10
C SER A 880 -29.20 27.67 14.37
N VAL A 881 -28.65 26.46 14.25
CA VAL A 881 -28.24 25.66 15.41
C VAL A 881 -27.15 26.48 16.10
N GLN A 882 -27.52 27.23 17.14
CA GLN A 882 -26.55 27.90 17.98
C GLN A 882 -25.77 26.80 18.72
N ASP A 883 -24.44 26.82 18.58
CA ASP A 883 -23.48 25.94 19.24
C ASP A 883 -23.54 25.92 20.80
N GLU A 884 -24.51 26.61 21.43
CA GLU A 884 -24.53 26.88 22.88
C GLU A 884 -25.09 25.75 23.76
N ASP A 885 -25.72 24.73 23.19
CA ASP A 885 -26.38 23.66 23.97
C ASP A 885 -25.71 22.29 23.94
N LEU A 886 -24.72 22.07 23.07
CA LEU A 886 -23.97 20.81 23.02
C LEU A 886 -23.17 20.58 24.31
N LEU A 887 -23.10 19.33 24.77
CA LEU A 887 -22.31 18.95 25.94
C LEU A 887 -20.84 19.28 25.68
N ARG A 888 -20.17 19.96 26.61
CA ARG A 888 -18.76 20.25 26.53
C ARG A 888 -17.95 19.25 27.36
N ILE A 889 -16.95 18.62 26.76
CA ILE A 889 -16.10 17.60 27.38
C ILE A 889 -14.64 18.08 27.41
N SER A 890 -13.93 17.74 28.49
CA SER A 890 -12.49 17.99 28.63
C SER A 890 -11.80 16.77 29.26
N PRO A 891 -11.67 15.65 28.52
CA PRO A 891 -10.98 14.46 29.02
C PRO A 891 -9.55 14.76 29.48
N ALA A 892 -9.11 14.12 30.57
CA ALA A 892 -7.76 14.26 31.10
C ALA A 892 -7.19 12.90 31.55
N VAL A 893 -5.87 12.78 31.54
CA VAL A 893 -5.15 11.65 32.13
C VAL A 893 -5.10 11.86 33.64
N ASP A 894 -5.59 10.89 34.42
CA ASP A 894 -5.69 10.97 35.88
C ASP A 894 -4.73 10.01 36.60
N GLY A 895 -3.89 9.29 35.86
CA GLY A 895 -2.87 8.40 36.40
C GLY A 895 -3.46 7.10 36.97
N ARG A 896 -4.63 6.69 36.48
CA ARG A 896 -5.24 5.42 36.85
C ARG A 896 -4.48 4.21 36.30
N LEU A 897 -3.64 4.39 35.28
CA LEU A 897 -2.72 3.36 34.77
C LEU A 897 -1.28 3.90 34.81
N LYS A 898 -0.62 3.74 35.96
CA LYS A 898 0.69 4.33 36.23
C LYS A 898 1.82 3.32 36.05
N ASP A 899 2.74 3.62 35.13
CA ASP A 899 4.03 2.92 35.04
C ASP A 899 5.03 3.56 36.01
N GLU A 900 5.48 2.82 37.02
CA GLU A 900 6.47 3.27 38.03
C GLU A 900 7.91 3.28 37.48
N SER A 901 8.12 2.92 36.21
CA SER A 901 9.41 3.03 35.55
C SER A 901 9.77 4.46 35.14
N HIS A 902 8.77 5.33 34.99
CA HIS A 902 8.87 6.69 34.44
C HIS A 902 8.69 7.81 35.47
#